data_AF-A0A2J8KEL8-F1
#
_entry.id   AF-A0A2J8KEL8-F1
#
_cell.length_a   1.000
_cell.length_b   1.000
_cell.length_c   1.000
_cell.angle_alpha   90.00
_cell.angle_beta   90.00
_cell.angle_gamma   90.00
#
_symmetry.space_group_name_H-M   'P 1'
#
loop_
_entity.id
_entity.type
_entity.pdbx_description
1 polymer ?
#
loop_
_entity_poly.entity_id
_entity_poly.type
_entity_poly.pdbx_seq_one_letter_code
_entity_poly.pdbx_strand_id
1 'polypeptide(L)'
;MVRTINLYYNNRTVQAIVELKNKPARWHKAKKVQLTPGQTEVKIDLPLPIVASNLMIEFADFYENYQASTETLQCPRCSASVPANPGVCGNCGENVYQCHKCRSINYDEKDPFLCNACGFCKYARFDFMLYAKPCCAVDPIENEEDRKKAVSNINTLLDKADRVYHQLMGHRPQLENLLCKVNEAAPEKPQDDSGTAGGISSTSASVNRYILQLAQEYCGDCKNSFDELSKIIQKVFASRKELLEYDLQQREAATKSSRTSVQPTFTASQYRALSVLGCGHTSSTKCYGCASAVTEHCITLLRALATNPALRHILVSQGLIRELFDYNLRRGAAAMREEVRQLMCLLTRDNPEATQQMNDLIIGKVSTALKGHWANPDLASSLQYEMLLLTDSISKEDSCWELRLRCALSLFLMAVNIKTPVVVENITLMCLRILQKLIKPPAPTSKKNKDVPVEALTTVKPYCNEIHAQAQLWLKRDPKASYDAWKKCLPIRGIDGNGKAPSKSELRHLYLTEKYVWRWKQFLSRRGKRTSPLDLKLGHNNWLRQVLFTPATQAARQAACTIVEALATIPSRKQQVLDLLTSYLDELSIAGECAAEYLALYQKLITSAHWKVYLAARGVLPYVGNLITKEIARLLALEEATLSTDLQQGYALKSLTGLLSSFVEVESIKRHFKSRLVGTVLNGYLCLRKLVVQRTKLIDETQDMLLEMLEDMTTGTESETKAFMAVCIETAKRYNLDDYRTPVFIFERLCSIIYPEENEVTEFFVTLEKDPQQEDFLQGRMPGNPYSSNEPGIGPLMRDIKNKICQDCDLVALLEDDSGMELLVNNKIISLDLPVAEVYKKVWCTTNEGEPMRIVYRMRGLLGDATEEFIESLDSTTDEEEDEEEVYKMAGVMAQCGGLECMLNRLAGIRDFKQGRHLLTVLLKLFSYCVKVKVNRQQLVKLEMNTLNVMLGTLNLALVAEQESKDSGGAAVAEQVLSIMEIILDESNAEPLSEDKGNLLLTGDKDQLVMLLDQINSTFVRSNPSVLQGLLRIIPYLSFGEVEKMQILVERFKPYCNFDKYDEDHSGDDKVFLDCFCKIAAGIKNNSNGHQLKDLILQKGITQNALDYMKKHIPSAKNLDADIWKKFLSRPALPFILRLLRGLAIQHPGTQVGSQDR
;
A
#
# COMPACT_ATOMS: atom_id res chain seq x y z
N MET A 1 -53.93 20.91 -10.68
CA MET A 1 -53.64 20.00 -11.81
C MET A 1 -53.10 18.68 -11.32
N VAL A 2 -51.92 18.61 -10.69
CA VAL A 2 -51.42 17.33 -10.10
C VAL A 2 -52.42 16.74 -9.09
N ARG A 3 -52.58 15.42 -9.11
CA ARG A 3 -53.40 14.60 -8.18
C ARG A 3 -52.56 13.61 -7.38
N THR A 4 -51.52 13.01 -7.98
CA THR A 4 -50.58 12.11 -7.30
C THR A 4 -49.14 12.53 -7.55
N ILE A 5 -48.32 12.53 -6.50
CA ILE A 5 -46.86 12.57 -6.57
C ILE A 5 -46.29 11.26 -6.04
N ASN A 6 -45.32 10.68 -6.75
CA ASN A 6 -44.47 9.61 -6.23
C ASN A 6 -43.05 10.17 -6.00
N LEU A 7 -42.46 9.81 -4.86
CA LEU A 7 -41.05 10.07 -4.57
C LEU A 7 -40.25 8.78 -4.76
N TYR A 8 -39.12 8.88 -5.46
CA TYR A 8 -38.13 7.82 -5.57
C TYR A 8 -36.75 8.34 -5.18
N TYR A 9 -35.87 7.41 -4.79
CA TYR A 9 -34.48 7.67 -4.46
C TYR A 9 -33.57 6.63 -5.08
N ASN A 10 -32.31 7.00 -5.25
CA ASN A 10 -31.22 6.08 -5.53
C ASN A 10 -30.04 6.42 -4.61
N ASN A 11 -29.44 5.39 -4.00
CA ASN A 11 -28.33 5.52 -3.06
C ASN A 11 -26.97 5.66 -3.74
N ARG A 12 -26.80 5.12 -4.95
CA ARG A 12 -25.51 5.16 -5.66
C ARG A 12 -25.16 6.55 -6.16
N THR A 13 -23.87 6.84 -6.18
CA THR A 13 -23.31 8.02 -6.86
C THR A 13 -23.28 7.78 -8.37
N VAL A 14 -23.53 8.84 -9.15
CA VAL A 14 -23.48 8.83 -10.64
C VAL A 14 -22.80 10.11 -11.11
N GLN A 15 -22.12 10.08 -12.25
CA GLN A 15 -21.46 11.27 -12.80
C GLN A 15 -22.46 12.18 -13.51
N ALA A 16 -23.48 11.59 -14.16
CA ALA A 16 -24.58 12.33 -14.77
C ALA A 16 -25.93 11.68 -14.47
N ILE A 17 -26.94 12.51 -14.15
CA ILE A 17 -28.33 12.06 -13.92
C ILE A 17 -28.93 11.31 -15.13
N VAL A 18 -28.38 11.54 -16.32
CA VAL A 18 -28.72 10.83 -17.57
C VAL A 18 -28.49 9.32 -17.45
N GLU A 19 -27.52 8.88 -16.66
CA GLU A 19 -27.24 7.46 -16.42
C GLU A 19 -28.41 6.71 -15.77
N LEU A 20 -29.25 7.42 -15.01
CA LEU A 20 -30.44 6.90 -14.32
C LEU A 20 -31.73 7.11 -15.12
N LYS A 21 -31.68 7.85 -16.23
CA LYS A 21 -32.81 8.04 -17.15
C LYS A 21 -33.17 6.69 -17.78
N ASN A 22 -34.47 6.40 -17.89
CA ASN A 22 -35.02 5.17 -18.47
C ASN A 22 -34.58 3.84 -17.80
N LYS A 23 -33.99 3.86 -16.60
CA LYS A 23 -33.58 2.65 -15.84
C LYS A 23 -34.42 2.48 -14.55
N PRO A 24 -35.71 2.11 -14.63
CA PRO A 24 -36.61 2.06 -13.47
C PRO A 24 -36.14 1.13 -12.36
N ALA A 25 -35.43 0.03 -12.70
CA ALA A 25 -34.87 -0.90 -11.72
C ALA A 25 -33.82 -0.29 -10.76
N ARG A 26 -33.26 0.89 -11.08
CA ARG A 26 -32.32 1.61 -10.19
C ARG A 26 -33.02 2.58 -9.23
N TRP A 27 -34.35 2.74 -9.30
CA TRP A 27 -35.09 3.73 -8.50
C TRP A 27 -35.97 3.06 -7.44
N HIS A 28 -35.65 3.28 -6.16
CA HIS A 28 -36.43 2.78 -5.03
C HIS A 28 -37.54 3.76 -4.68
N LYS A 29 -38.79 3.29 -4.55
CA LYS A 29 -39.95 4.14 -4.25
C LYS A 29 -40.00 4.47 -2.76
N ALA A 30 -39.81 5.74 -2.41
CA ALA A 30 -39.86 6.23 -1.02
C ALA A 30 -41.29 6.39 -0.50
N LYS A 31 -42.16 7.06 -1.27
CA LYS A 31 -43.54 7.35 -0.85
C LYS A 31 -44.45 7.67 -2.04
N LYS A 32 -45.74 7.35 -1.92
CA LYS A 32 -46.82 7.88 -2.78
C LYS A 32 -47.62 8.90 -1.96
N VAL A 33 -47.93 10.04 -2.57
CA VAL A 33 -48.67 11.15 -1.95
C VAL A 33 -49.80 11.56 -2.88
N GLN A 34 -51.00 11.73 -2.34
CA GLN A 34 -52.14 12.30 -3.05
C GLN A 34 -52.33 13.75 -2.61
N LEU A 35 -52.70 14.62 -3.55
CA LEU A 35 -52.99 16.03 -3.32
C LEU A 35 -54.48 16.28 -3.50
N THR A 36 -55.05 17.25 -2.80
CA THR A 36 -56.42 17.71 -3.05
C THR A 36 -56.47 18.74 -4.19
N PRO A 37 -57.62 18.95 -4.86
CA PRO A 37 -57.76 19.98 -5.86
C PRO A 37 -57.43 21.37 -5.28
N GLY A 38 -56.62 22.15 -5.99
CA GLY A 38 -56.20 23.49 -5.56
C GLY A 38 -55.11 23.55 -4.48
N GLN A 39 -54.60 22.41 -3.99
CA GLN A 39 -53.53 22.38 -2.98
C GLN A 39 -52.23 23.01 -3.51
N THR A 40 -51.68 23.98 -2.77
CA THR A 40 -50.46 24.74 -3.12
C THR A 40 -49.21 24.24 -2.40
N GLU A 41 -49.33 23.72 -1.18
CA GLU A 41 -48.21 23.23 -0.36
C GLU A 41 -48.49 21.80 0.12
N VAL A 42 -47.44 20.97 0.21
CA VAL A 42 -47.51 19.61 0.76
C VAL A 42 -46.25 19.24 1.54
N LYS A 43 -46.42 18.93 2.83
CA LYS A 43 -45.34 18.41 3.70
C LYS A 43 -45.32 16.89 3.63
N ILE A 44 -44.15 16.32 3.33
CA ILE A 44 -43.99 14.88 3.10
C ILE A 44 -43.02 14.28 4.12
N ASP A 45 -43.53 13.97 5.32
CA ASP A 45 -42.74 13.29 6.35
C ASP A 45 -42.48 11.81 6.00
N LEU A 46 -41.24 11.36 6.17
CA LEU A 46 -40.81 9.97 5.98
C LEU A 46 -40.73 9.26 7.35
N PRO A 47 -41.22 8.02 7.49
CA PRO A 47 -41.22 7.31 8.78
C PRO A 47 -39.82 6.84 9.23
N LEU A 48 -38.89 6.72 8.28
CA LEU A 48 -37.47 6.45 8.51
C LEU A 48 -36.65 7.44 7.65
N PRO A 49 -35.49 7.93 8.12
CA PRO A 49 -34.55 8.66 7.28
C PRO A 49 -34.08 7.78 6.12
N ILE A 50 -34.06 8.33 4.90
CA ILE A 50 -33.60 7.64 3.69
C ILE A 50 -32.23 8.19 3.31
N VAL A 51 -31.28 7.29 3.04
CA VAL A 51 -29.98 7.65 2.43
C VAL A 51 -30.16 7.69 0.92
N ALA A 52 -29.90 8.85 0.32
CA ALA A 52 -30.08 9.09 -1.10
C ALA A 52 -28.95 9.98 -1.64
N SER A 53 -28.35 9.55 -2.75
CA SER A 53 -27.44 10.35 -3.57
C SER A 53 -28.21 11.07 -4.70
N ASN A 54 -29.31 10.46 -5.16
CA ASN A 54 -30.21 11.00 -6.17
C ASN A 54 -31.67 10.90 -5.71
N LEU A 55 -32.50 11.89 -6.09
CA LEU A 55 -33.93 11.94 -5.82
C LEU A 55 -34.71 12.20 -7.12
N MET A 56 -35.88 11.57 -7.25
CA MET A 56 -36.79 11.78 -8.38
C MET A 56 -38.22 12.04 -7.86
N ILE A 57 -38.84 13.08 -8.39
CA ILE A 57 -40.22 13.50 -8.07
C ILE A 57 -41.06 13.28 -9.33
N GLU A 58 -41.93 12.28 -9.29
CA GLU A 58 -42.78 11.88 -10.41
C GLU A 58 -44.21 12.40 -10.20
N PHE A 59 -44.69 13.25 -11.11
CA PHE A 59 -46.08 13.70 -11.16
C PHE A 59 -46.91 12.65 -11.90
N ALA A 60 -47.49 11.71 -11.15
CA ALA A 60 -47.94 10.41 -11.66
C ALA A 60 -49.45 10.34 -12.00
N ASP A 61 -50.23 11.36 -11.64
CA ASP A 61 -51.68 11.43 -11.87
C ASP A 61 -52.13 12.89 -11.80
N PHE A 62 -53.18 13.24 -12.53
CA PHE A 62 -53.67 14.60 -12.69
C PHE A 62 -55.20 14.66 -12.54
N TYR A 63 -55.69 15.78 -12.01
CA TYR A 63 -57.10 16.16 -12.06
C TYR A 63 -57.44 16.68 -13.45
N GLU A 64 -58.47 16.10 -14.06
CA GLU A 64 -59.07 16.58 -15.31
C GLU A 64 -59.49 18.04 -15.18
N ASN A 65 -59.12 18.85 -16.17
CA ASN A 65 -59.31 20.29 -16.13
C ASN A 65 -60.20 20.73 -17.29
N TYR A 66 -61.52 20.60 -17.13
CA TYR A 66 -62.53 20.80 -18.18
C TYR A 66 -62.51 22.18 -18.89
N GLN A 67 -61.81 23.17 -18.36
CA GLN A 67 -61.59 24.48 -19.00
C GLN A 67 -60.38 24.51 -19.97
N ALA A 68 -59.62 23.42 -20.10
CA ALA A 68 -58.44 23.30 -20.97
C ALA A 68 -58.75 22.57 -22.28
N SER A 69 -59.84 22.93 -22.96
CA SER A 69 -60.13 22.46 -24.32
C SER A 69 -59.05 22.93 -25.29
N THR A 70 -58.31 21.99 -25.87
CA THR A 70 -57.03 22.20 -26.58
C THR A 70 -57.19 22.78 -27.99
N GLU A 71 -57.87 23.92 -28.12
CA GLU A 71 -58.04 24.62 -29.40
C GLU A 71 -57.00 25.71 -29.64
N THR A 72 -56.51 26.38 -28.58
CA THR A 72 -55.47 27.42 -28.70
C THR A 72 -54.35 27.30 -27.65
N LEU A 73 -53.15 27.70 -28.06
CA LEU A 73 -51.92 27.77 -27.27
C LEU A 73 -51.34 29.19 -27.35
N GLN A 74 -50.68 29.66 -26.29
CA GLN A 74 -49.99 30.94 -26.30
C GLN A 74 -48.60 30.82 -26.91
N CYS A 75 -48.26 31.73 -27.83
CA CYS A 75 -46.95 31.78 -28.45
C CYS A 75 -45.86 32.19 -27.43
N PRO A 76 -44.76 31.42 -27.27
CA PRO A 76 -43.69 31.72 -26.31
C PRO A 76 -42.95 33.05 -26.56
N ARG A 77 -43.08 33.64 -27.75
CA ARG A 77 -42.33 34.81 -28.19
C ARG A 77 -43.10 36.13 -28.13
N CYS A 78 -44.44 36.09 -28.19
CA CYS A 78 -45.28 37.28 -28.19
C CYS A 78 -46.63 37.11 -27.46
N SER A 79 -46.84 36.00 -26.76
CA SER A 79 -48.05 35.64 -25.98
C SER A 79 -49.38 35.63 -26.76
N ALA A 80 -49.35 35.82 -28.07
CA ALA A 80 -50.52 35.73 -28.93
C ALA A 80 -51.16 34.34 -28.84
N SER A 81 -52.50 34.29 -28.84
CA SER A 81 -53.25 33.02 -28.92
C SER A 81 -53.20 32.47 -30.34
N VAL A 82 -52.85 31.19 -30.49
CA VAL A 82 -52.59 30.52 -31.77
C VAL A 82 -53.32 29.17 -31.79
N PRO A 83 -54.01 28.81 -32.89
CA PRO A 83 -54.63 27.49 -33.02
C PRO A 83 -53.65 26.34 -32.82
N ALA A 84 -54.05 25.35 -32.01
CA ALA A 84 -53.20 24.23 -31.61
C ALA A 84 -52.76 23.34 -32.80
N ASN A 85 -53.47 23.39 -33.92
CA ASN A 85 -52.97 22.97 -35.24
C ASN A 85 -53.19 24.13 -36.23
N PRO A 86 -52.22 24.50 -37.09
CA PRO A 86 -50.91 23.88 -37.29
C PRO A 86 -49.85 24.24 -36.23
N GLY A 87 -50.16 25.06 -35.23
CA GLY A 87 -49.23 25.39 -34.15
C GLY A 87 -48.12 26.39 -34.52
N VAL A 88 -48.31 27.19 -35.58
CA VAL A 88 -47.38 28.25 -36.00
C VAL A 88 -48.00 29.62 -35.73
N CYS A 89 -47.27 30.50 -35.03
CA CYS A 89 -47.77 31.81 -34.66
C CYS A 89 -47.79 32.78 -35.85
N GLY A 90 -48.97 33.08 -36.40
CA GLY A 90 -49.12 34.03 -37.51
C GLY A 90 -48.57 35.44 -37.26
N ASN A 91 -48.35 35.84 -36.00
CA ASN A 91 -47.78 37.14 -35.63
C ASN A 91 -46.23 37.17 -35.57
N CYS A 92 -45.54 36.02 -35.58
CA CYS A 92 -44.06 36.02 -35.49
C CYS A 92 -43.34 34.79 -36.09
N GLY A 93 -44.05 33.83 -36.70
CA GLY A 93 -43.48 32.63 -37.31
C GLY A 93 -43.05 31.53 -36.35
N GLU A 94 -42.97 31.80 -35.04
CA GLU A 94 -42.52 30.82 -34.04
C GLU A 94 -43.51 29.66 -33.87
N ASN A 95 -42.99 28.44 -33.67
CA ASN A 95 -43.78 27.26 -33.32
C ASN A 95 -44.23 27.33 -31.85
N VAL A 96 -45.51 27.09 -31.55
CA VAL A 96 -46.07 27.26 -30.19
C VAL A 96 -45.89 26.05 -29.27
N TYR A 97 -45.45 24.90 -29.80
CA TYR A 97 -44.94 23.78 -28.98
C TYR A 97 -43.51 24.03 -28.46
N GLN A 98 -42.91 25.18 -28.79
CA GLN A 98 -41.61 25.59 -28.29
C GLN A 98 -41.67 25.98 -26.80
N CYS A 99 -40.78 25.40 -25.99
CA CYS A 99 -40.65 25.71 -24.59
C CYS A 99 -40.24 27.18 -24.37
N HIS A 100 -41.04 27.91 -23.59
CA HIS A 100 -40.81 29.33 -23.26
C HIS A 100 -39.42 29.60 -22.64
N LYS A 101 -38.83 28.63 -21.92
CA LYS A 101 -37.54 28.79 -21.23
C LYS A 101 -36.33 28.41 -22.08
N CYS A 102 -36.33 27.23 -22.73
CA CYS A 102 -35.15 26.70 -23.43
C CYS A 102 -35.26 26.66 -24.96
N ARG A 103 -36.40 27.05 -25.53
CA ARG A 103 -36.72 26.99 -26.97
C ARG A 103 -36.60 25.62 -27.66
N SER A 104 -36.49 24.52 -26.90
CA SER A 104 -36.71 23.18 -27.43
C SER A 104 -38.17 23.00 -27.84
N ILE A 105 -38.42 22.40 -29.01
CA ILE A 105 -39.75 22.05 -29.52
C ILE A 105 -40.03 20.60 -29.11
N ASN A 106 -41.16 20.33 -28.46
CA ASN A 106 -41.60 18.95 -28.24
C ASN A 106 -42.42 18.46 -29.45
N TYR A 107 -42.03 17.31 -30.01
CA TYR A 107 -42.74 16.68 -31.13
C TYR A 107 -43.64 15.52 -30.68
N ASP A 108 -43.32 14.90 -29.54
CA ASP A 108 -44.03 13.71 -29.04
C ASP A 108 -45.35 14.07 -28.33
N GLU A 109 -45.32 15.13 -27.50
CA GLU A 109 -46.49 15.61 -26.74
C GLU A 109 -46.68 17.11 -26.96
N LYS A 110 -47.83 17.48 -27.54
CA LYS A 110 -48.13 18.85 -28.00
C LYS A 110 -48.40 19.86 -26.88
N ASP A 111 -48.77 19.39 -25.69
CA ASP A 111 -48.88 20.26 -24.52
C ASP A 111 -48.35 19.58 -23.24
N PRO A 112 -47.02 19.50 -23.08
CA PRO A 112 -46.41 18.73 -22.00
C PRO A 112 -46.42 19.50 -20.69
N PHE A 113 -46.79 18.82 -19.58
CA PHE A 113 -46.80 19.43 -18.25
C PHE A 113 -45.40 19.90 -17.80
N LEU A 114 -44.34 19.21 -18.26
CA LEU A 114 -42.94 19.58 -18.07
C LEU A 114 -42.19 19.49 -19.40
N CYS A 115 -41.39 20.50 -19.72
CA CYS A 115 -40.49 20.44 -20.87
C CYS A 115 -39.45 19.31 -20.71
N ASN A 116 -39.46 18.35 -21.65
CA ASN A 116 -38.56 17.20 -21.74
C ASN A 116 -37.05 17.55 -21.70
N ALA A 117 -36.67 18.76 -22.13
CA ALA A 117 -35.29 19.22 -22.18
C ALA A 117 -34.82 20.03 -20.96
N CYS A 118 -35.70 20.82 -20.30
CA CYS A 118 -35.28 21.73 -19.22
C CYS A 118 -36.15 21.73 -17.96
N GLY A 119 -37.15 20.84 -17.86
CA GLY A 119 -38.03 20.71 -16.69
C GLY A 119 -38.95 21.91 -16.42
N PHE A 120 -39.04 22.88 -17.33
CA PHE A 120 -39.94 24.03 -17.19
C PHE A 120 -41.40 23.61 -17.32
N CYS A 121 -42.22 23.96 -16.33
CA CYS A 121 -43.67 23.85 -16.36
C CYS A 121 -44.27 25.22 -16.74
N LYS A 122 -45.26 25.25 -17.65
CA LYS A 122 -45.98 26.48 -17.98
C LYS A 122 -47.15 26.79 -17.03
N TYR A 123 -47.62 25.79 -16.27
CA TYR A 123 -48.82 25.89 -15.44
C TYR A 123 -48.53 26.15 -13.95
N ALA A 124 -47.30 25.89 -13.49
CA ALA A 124 -46.94 25.93 -12.08
C ALA A 124 -45.45 26.26 -11.90
N ARG A 125 -45.13 26.89 -10.77
CA ARG A 125 -43.77 26.97 -10.24
C ARG A 125 -43.65 25.95 -9.11
N PHE A 126 -42.51 25.25 -9.04
CA PHE A 126 -42.20 24.33 -7.95
C PHE A 126 -40.97 24.83 -7.21
N ASP A 127 -41.09 25.02 -5.90
CA ASP A 127 -39.99 25.29 -4.99
C ASP A 127 -39.98 24.13 -3.95
N PHE A 128 -38.81 23.54 -3.70
CA PHE A 128 -38.68 22.33 -2.87
C PHE A 128 -37.80 22.60 -1.65
N MET A 129 -38.30 22.27 -0.45
CA MET A 129 -37.53 22.34 0.79
C MET A 129 -37.28 20.93 1.33
N LEU A 130 -36.00 20.61 1.58
CA LEU A 130 -35.53 19.28 1.98
C LEU A 130 -34.81 19.38 3.33
N TYR A 131 -35.27 18.63 4.33
CA TYR A 131 -34.57 18.51 5.60
C TYR A 131 -33.59 17.33 5.53
N ALA A 132 -32.33 17.64 5.25
CA ALA A 132 -31.26 16.65 5.06
C ALA A 132 -30.04 16.95 5.92
N LYS A 133 -29.28 15.90 6.26
CA LYS A 133 -27.96 15.99 6.90
C LYS A 133 -26.95 15.23 6.03
N PRO A 134 -25.73 15.76 5.80
CA PRO A 134 -24.67 15.00 5.15
C PRO A 134 -24.40 13.67 5.86
N CYS A 135 -24.28 12.60 5.08
CA CYS A 135 -24.02 11.25 5.56
C CYS A 135 -22.84 10.65 4.78
N CYS A 136 -21.92 9.98 5.47
CA CYS A 136 -20.80 9.27 4.85
C CYS A 136 -21.26 7.90 4.35
N ALA A 137 -22.14 7.90 3.36
CA ALA A 137 -22.56 6.70 2.65
C ALA A 137 -21.52 6.32 1.58
N VAL A 138 -21.51 5.04 1.21
CA VAL A 138 -20.64 4.44 0.18
C VAL A 138 -21.53 3.57 -0.71
N ASP A 139 -21.16 3.43 -1.98
CA ASP A 139 -21.87 2.57 -2.93
C ASP A 139 -21.79 1.08 -2.49
N PRO A 140 -22.91 0.34 -2.43
CA PRO A 140 -22.91 -1.07 -2.01
C PRO A 140 -22.08 -1.97 -2.92
N ILE A 141 -21.40 -2.94 -2.34
CA ILE A 141 -20.60 -3.93 -3.06
C ILE A 141 -21.46 -5.16 -3.35
N GLU A 142 -21.72 -5.43 -4.63
CA GLU A 142 -22.56 -6.55 -5.09
C GLU A 142 -21.78 -7.65 -5.84
N ASN A 143 -20.55 -7.36 -6.27
CA ASN A 143 -19.72 -8.24 -7.10
C ASN A 143 -18.22 -7.96 -6.92
N GLU A 144 -17.36 -8.84 -7.44
CA GLU A 144 -15.89 -8.74 -7.29
C GLU A 144 -15.27 -7.53 -8.02
N GLU A 145 -15.89 -6.97 -9.07
CA GLU A 145 -15.40 -5.73 -9.68
C GLU A 145 -15.64 -4.53 -8.78
N ASP A 146 -16.84 -4.40 -8.23
CA ASP A 146 -17.20 -3.32 -7.32
C ASP A 146 -16.42 -3.44 -6.01
N ARG A 147 -16.07 -4.67 -5.60
CA ARG A 147 -15.11 -4.96 -4.53
C ARG A 147 -13.71 -4.44 -4.86
N LYS A 148 -13.17 -4.70 -6.06
CA LYS A 148 -11.87 -4.14 -6.52
C LYS A 148 -11.89 -2.61 -6.58
N LYS A 149 -12.98 -2.01 -7.10
CA LYS A 149 -13.18 -0.55 -7.14
C LYS A 149 -13.21 0.04 -5.72
N ALA A 150 -13.88 -0.62 -4.77
CA ALA A 150 -13.93 -0.21 -3.37
C ALA A 150 -12.55 -0.25 -2.69
N VAL A 151 -11.74 -1.29 -2.92
CA VAL A 151 -10.36 -1.37 -2.40
C VAL A 151 -9.47 -0.25 -2.97
N SER A 152 -9.52 -0.02 -4.30
CA SER A 152 -8.78 1.08 -4.94
C SER A 152 -9.16 2.46 -4.37
N ASN A 153 -10.46 2.71 -4.21
CA ASN A 153 -11.01 3.93 -3.59
C ASN A 153 -10.58 4.08 -2.11
N ILE A 154 -10.51 2.99 -1.33
CA ILE A 154 -9.95 3.01 0.03
C ILE A 154 -8.48 3.46 0.02
N ASN A 155 -7.65 2.91 -0.86
CA ASN A 155 -6.24 3.29 -0.95
C ASN A 155 -6.08 4.77 -1.33
N THR A 156 -6.79 5.25 -2.36
CA THR A 156 -6.78 6.67 -2.75
C THR A 156 -7.24 7.61 -1.62
N LEU A 157 -8.19 7.18 -0.80
CA LEU A 157 -8.63 7.92 0.38
C LEU A 157 -7.59 7.89 1.51
N LEU A 158 -6.87 6.77 1.71
CA LEU A 158 -5.77 6.67 2.67
C LEU A 158 -4.59 7.57 2.28
N ASP A 159 -4.22 7.63 1.00
CA ASP A 159 -3.22 8.57 0.49
C ASP A 159 -3.62 10.03 0.68
N LYS A 160 -4.92 10.34 0.63
CA LYS A 160 -5.40 11.69 0.96
C LYS A 160 -5.37 11.93 2.48
N ALA A 161 -5.79 10.95 3.28
CA ALA A 161 -5.76 11.04 4.74
C ALA A 161 -4.33 11.28 5.26
N ASP A 162 -3.34 10.55 4.73
CA ASP A 162 -1.93 10.69 5.11
C ASP A 162 -1.38 12.09 4.80
N ARG A 163 -1.69 12.64 3.63
CA ARG A 163 -1.27 14.02 3.25
C ARG A 163 -1.88 15.07 4.18
N VAL A 164 -3.18 14.97 4.50
CA VAL A 164 -3.87 15.90 5.40
C VAL A 164 -3.40 15.70 6.86
N TYR A 165 -3.06 14.48 7.28
CA TYR A 165 -2.45 14.20 8.58
C TYR A 165 -1.07 14.85 8.72
N HIS A 166 -0.20 14.70 7.72
CA HIS A 166 1.11 15.36 7.71
C HIS A 166 0.99 16.89 7.70
N GLN A 167 0.02 17.46 6.99
CA GLN A 167 -0.30 18.89 7.07
C GLN A 167 -0.71 19.29 8.50
N LEU A 168 -1.64 18.56 9.12
CA LEU A 168 -2.10 18.81 10.49
C LEU A 168 -0.96 18.74 11.52
N MET A 169 -0.03 17.79 11.36
CA MET A 169 1.19 17.71 12.18
C MET A 169 2.18 18.84 11.89
N GLY A 170 2.22 19.36 10.66
CA GLY A 170 3.05 20.51 10.28
C GLY A 170 2.72 21.80 11.02
N HIS A 171 1.45 22.04 11.36
CA HIS A 171 1.06 23.19 12.18
C HIS A 171 1.49 23.07 13.66
N ARG A 172 1.72 21.85 14.18
CA ARG A 172 1.99 21.64 15.61
C ARG A 172 3.23 22.38 16.13
N PRO A 173 4.43 22.32 15.49
CA PRO A 173 5.58 23.10 15.93
C PRO A 173 5.36 24.62 15.84
N GLN A 174 4.49 25.08 14.94
CA GLN A 174 4.14 26.50 14.79
C GLN A 174 3.26 26.95 15.95
N LEU A 175 2.25 26.17 16.33
CA LEU A 175 1.43 26.38 17.53
C LEU A 175 2.26 26.33 18.82
N GLU A 176 3.16 25.35 18.98
CA GLU A 176 4.05 25.26 20.15
C GLU A 176 5.00 26.49 20.25
N ASN A 177 5.47 27.01 19.10
CA ASN A 177 6.28 28.24 19.03
C ASN A 177 5.46 29.51 19.36
N LEU A 178 4.23 29.60 18.86
CA LEU A 178 3.29 30.69 19.20
C LEU A 178 2.89 30.65 20.68
N LEU A 179 2.67 29.46 21.28
CA LEU A 179 2.42 29.29 22.71
C LEU A 179 3.60 29.76 23.56
N CYS A 180 4.84 29.45 23.19
CA CYS A 180 6.02 30.00 23.84
C CYS A 180 6.03 31.54 23.78
N LYS A 181 5.80 32.11 22.59
CA LYS A 181 5.75 33.58 22.40
C LYS A 181 4.61 34.26 23.17
N VAL A 182 3.45 33.61 23.33
CA VAL A 182 2.34 34.13 24.17
C VAL A 182 2.70 34.07 25.66
N ASN A 183 3.45 33.06 26.10
CA ASN A 183 3.92 32.95 27.49
C ASN A 183 5.11 33.89 27.81
N GLU A 184 5.91 34.24 26.80
CA GLU A 184 7.04 35.18 26.92
C GLU A 184 6.61 36.65 26.76
N ALA A 185 5.66 36.95 25.86
CA ALA A 185 5.15 38.29 25.62
C ALA A 185 4.14 38.72 26.70
N ALA A 186 4.67 39.35 27.75
CA ALA A 186 3.87 40.19 28.65
C ALA A 186 3.04 41.22 27.86
N PRO A 187 1.90 41.71 28.41
CA PRO A 187 1.14 42.78 27.78
C PRO A 187 1.95 44.09 27.84
N GLU A 188 2.72 44.34 26.78
CA GLU A 188 3.40 45.62 26.58
C GLU A 188 2.36 46.74 26.41
N LYS A 189 2.74 47.96 26.83
CA LYS A 189 1.90 49.13 26.63
C LYS A 189 1.78 49.43 25.13
N PRO A 190 0.67 50.04 24.67
CA PRO A 190 0.65 50.65 23.35
C PRO A 190 1.81 51.63 23.22
N GLN A 191 2.66 51.42 22.21
CA GLN A 191 3.67 52.39 21.80
C GLN A 191 3.08 53.23 20.67
N ASP A 192 3.14 54.56 20.81
CA ASP A 192 2.63 55.50 19.82
C ASP A 192 3.54 55.55 18.57
N ASP A 193 3.33 54.64 17.62
CA ASP A 193 3.91 54.73 16.28
C ASP A 193 2.98 55.52 15.34
N SER A 194 3.30 56.79 15.13
CA SER A 194 2.59 57.67 14.19
C SER A 194 2.95 57.33 12.73
N GLY A 195 2.13 56.54 12.03
CA GLY A 195 2.45 56.08 10.67
C GLY A 195 1.25 55.60 9.81
N THR A 196 0.43 56.54 9.34
CA THR A 196 -0.51 56.46 8.18
C THR A 196 -0.86 55.07 7.59
N ALA A 197 -2.06 54.57 7.92
CA ALA A 197 -2.85 53.69 7.06
C ALA A 197 -4.37 53.91 7.32
N GLY A 198 -5.23 53.58 6.35
CA GLY A 198 -6.69 53.78 6.47
C GLY A 198 -7.35 52.84 7.49
N GLY A 199 -8.34 53.34 8.22
CA GLY A 199 -8.91 52.65 9.39
C GLY A 199 -10.18 51.82 9.14
N ILE A 200 -10.48 50.96 10.12
CA ILE A 200 -11.78 50.29 10.36
C ILE A 200 -12.13 50.46 11.86
N SER A 201 -13.41 50.32 12.19
CA SER A 201 -14.01 50.67 13.50
C SER A 201 -13.41 49.98 14.73
N SER A 202 -13.31 50.74 15.83
CA SER A 202 -12.95 50.28 17.17
C SER A 202 -14.10 49.57 17.90
N THR A 203 -13.90 48.32 18.38
CA THR A 203 -14.52 47.76 19.61
C THR A 203 -13.96 46.38 20.02
N SER A 204 -12.68 46.33 20.42
CA SER A 204 -12.16 45.27 21.28
C SER A 204 -10.86 45.72 21.95
N ALA A 205 -10.54 45.18 23.13
CA ALA A 205 -9.23 45.40 23.74
C ALA A 205 -8.15 44.78 22.84
N SER A 206 -6.97 45.41 22.75
CA SER A 206 -5.89 44.99 21.84
C SER A 206 -5.31 43.61 22.22
N VAL A 207 -5.92 42.55 21.66
CA VAL A 207 -5.47 41.17 21.79
C VAL A 207 -4.05 41.07 21.24
N ASN A 208 -3.14 40.48 22.04
CA ASN A 208 -1.74 40.27 21.65
C ASN A 208 -1.66 39.60 20.27
N ARG A 209 -0.84 40.14 19.35
CA ARG A 209 -0.73 39.66 17.97
C ARG A 209 -0.46 38.15 17.89
N TYR A 210 0.31 37.59 18.81
CA TYR A 210 0.58 36.15 18.85
C TYR A 210 -0.65 35.32 19.27
N ILE A 211 -1.55 35.86 20.10
CA ILE A 211 -2.84 35.23 20.42
C ILE A 211 -3.76 35.28 19.19
N LEU A 212 -3.76 36.40 18.46
CA LEU A 212 -4.55 36.54 17.23
C LEU A 212 -4.08 35.55 16.14
N GLN A 213 -2.77 35.43 15.95
CA GLN A 213 -2.16 34.46 15.01
C GLN A 213 -2.41 33.01 15.44
N LEU A 214 -2.29 32.69 16.73
CA LEU A 214 -2.61 31.36 17.27
C LEU A 214 -4.10 31.01 17.09
N ALA A 215 -5.00 31.97 17.27
CA ALA A 215 -6.42 31.77 17.01
C ALA A 215 -6.71 31.52 15.52
N GLN A 216 -5.99 32.19 14.61
CA GLN A 216 -6.11 31.96 13.17
C GLN A 216 -5.62 30.56 12.77
N GLU A 217 -4.39 30.19 13.12
CA GLU A 217 -3.81 28.87 12.83
C GLU A 217 -4.65 27.72 13.42
N TYR A 218 -5.13 27.87 14.66
CA TYR A 218 -5.86 26.81 15.35
C TYR A 218 -7.33 26.70 14.89
N CYS A 219 -8.07 27.80 14.84
CA CYS A 219 -9.50 27.78 14.51
C CYS A 219 -9.79 27.82 13.00
N GLY A 220 -8.80 28.24 12.19
CA GLY A 220 -8.81 28.16 10.74
C GLY A 220 -8.14 26.89 10.26
N ASP A 221 -6.83 26.94 10.03
CA ASP A 221 -6.12 25.97 9.18
C ASP A 221 -5.99 24.56 9.80
N CYS A 222 -5.69 24.48 11.11
CA CYS A 222 -5.70 23.21 11.84
C CYS A 222 -7.11 22.60 11.87
N LYS A 223 -8.14 23.42 12.11
CA LYS A 223 -9.54 22.97 12.14
C LYS A 223 -10.01 22.50 10.77
N ASN A 224 -9.70 23.22 9.70
CA ASN A 224 -10.04 22.84 8.32
C ASN A 224 -9.40 21.49 7.97
N SER A 225 -8.12 21.32 8.29
CA SER A 225 -7.38 20.06 8.10
C SER A 225 -7.99 18.92 8.90
N PHE A 226 -8.38 19.15 10.17
CA PHE A 226 -9.05 18.16 11.01
C PHE A 226 -10.47 17.80 10.52
N ASP A 227 -11.26 18.79 10.09
CA ASP A 227 -12.61 18.60 9.56
C ASP A 227 -12.59 17.91 8.18
N GLU A 228 -11.51 18.04 7.40
CA GLU A 228 -11.29 17.25 6.19
C GLU A 228 -10.85 15.82 6.51
N LEU A 229 -9.81 15.66 7.34
CA LEU A 229 -9.30 14.34 7.77
C LEU A 229 -10.42 13.48 8.38
N SER A 230 -11.28 14.08 9.20
CA SER A 230 -12.45 13.42 9.81
C SER A 230 -13.43 12.89 8.77
N LYS A 231 -13.69 13.62 7.68
CA LYS A 231 -14.59 13.17 6.59
C LYS A 231 -13.96 12.01 5.81
N ILE A 232 -12.65 12.08 5.56
CA ILE A 232 -11.91 11.02 4.85
C ILE A 232 -11.92 9.74 5.68
N ILE A 233 -11.59 9.80 6.98
CA ILE A 233 -11.61 8.65 7.89
C ILE A 233 -13.02 8.06 8.00
N GLN A 234 -14.07 8.87 8.11
CA GLN A 234 -15.46 8.39 8.12
C GLN A 234 -15.84 7.66 6.83
N LYS A 235 -15.40 8.15 5.66
CA LYS A 235 -15.63 7.46 4.37
C LYS A 235 -14.84 6.15 4.28
N VAL A 236 -13.57 6.13 4.69
CA VAL A 236 -12.74 4.90 4.73
C VAL A 236 -13.36 3.84 5.66
N PHE A 237 -13.83 4.24 6.84
CA PHE A 237 -14.50 3.35 7.78
C PHE A 237 -15.79 2.75 7.20
N ALA A 238 -16.61 3.58 6.53
CA ALA A 238 -17.81 3.11 5.84
C ALA A 238 -17.47 2.12 4.70
N SER A 239 -16.49 2.43 3.85
CA SER A 239 -16.05 1.53 2.78
C SER A 239 -15.51 0.20 3.32
N ARG A 240 -14.72 0.22 4.41
CA ARG A 240 -14.21 -0.99 5.08
C ARG A 240 -15.33 -1.82 5.70
N LYS A 241 -16.40 -1.19 6.20
CA LYS A 241 -17.59 -1.88 6.73
C LYS A 241 -18.35 -2.61 5.63
N GLU A 242 -18.66 -1.95 4.51
CA GLU A 242 -19.33 -2.60 3.36
C GLU A 242 -18.47 -3.74 2.78
N LEU A 243 -17.14 -3.53 2.70
CA LEU A 243 -16.20 -4.54 2.24
C LEU A 243 -16.13 -5.77 3.17
N LEU A 244 -16.16 -5.54 4.50
CA LEU A 244 -16.31 -6.63 5.47
C LEU A 244 -17.65 -7.32 5.36
N GLU A 245 -18.76 -6.59 5.20
CA GLU A 245 -20.09 -7.20 5.07
C GLU A 245 -20.23 -8.02 3.78
N TYR A 246 -19.53 -7.67 2.70
CA TYR A 246 -19.42 -8.50 1.49
C TYR A 246 -18.52 -9.74 1.69
N ASP A 247 -17.29 -9.58 2.20
CA ASP A 247 -16.38 -10.72 2.42
C ASP A 247 -16.90 -11.67 3.53
N LEU A 248 -17.67 -11.16 4.49
CA LEU A 248 -18.45 -11.97 5.43
C LEU A 248 -19.62 -12.66 4.75
N GLN A 249 -20.44 -11.99 3.92
CA GLN A 249 -21.52 -12.66 3.18
C GLN A 249 -21.01 -13.81 2.29
N GLN A 250 -19.84 -13.65 1.65
CA GLN A 250 -19.16 -14.72 0.92
C GLN A 250 -18.75 -15.89 1.84
N ARG A 251 -18.09 -15.62 2.96
CA ARG A 251 -17.71 -16.65 3.96
C ARG A 251 -18.91 -17.31 4.64
N GLU A 252 -19.99 -16.56 4.84
CA GLU A 252 -21.24 -17.03 5.42
C GLU A 252 -22.04 -17.87 4.41
N ALA A 253 -22.03 -17.55 3.11
CA ALA A 253 -22.58 -18.42 2.08
C ALA A 253 -21.90 -19.80 2.07
N ALA A 254 -20.59 -19.84 2.35
CA ALA A 254 -19.83 -21.08 2.52
C ALA A 254 -20.05 -21.81 3.86
N THR A 255 -20.73 -21.20 4.85
CA THR A 255 -20.87 -21.77 6.22
C THR A 255 -22.29 -21.82 6.79
N LYS A 256 -23.30 -21.19 6.17
CA LYS A 256 -24.70 -21.14 6.62
C LYS A 256 -25.52 -22.43 6.37
N SER A 257 -24.87 -23.59 6.55
CA SER A 257 -25.53 -24.89 6.70
C SER A 257 -25.94 -25.17 8.17
N SER A 258 -25.77 -24.22 9.11
CA SER A 258 -26.06 -24.46 10.54
C SER A 258 -26.53 -23.25 11.37
N ARG A 259 -27.87 -23.18 11.53
CA ARG A 259 -28.61 -22.60 12.68
C ARG A 259 -28.59 -21.07 12.86
N THR A 260 -29.36 -20.61 13.87
CA THR A 260 -30.23 -19.42 13.75
C THR A 260 -30.57 -18.72 15.09
N SER A 261 -30.98 -17.44 15.02
CA SER A 261 -31.56 -16.58 16.09
C SER A 261 -30.57 -16.11 17.19
N VAL A 262 -30.77 -15.01 17.95
CA VAL A 262 -31.99 -14.25 18.37
C VAL A 262 -31.78 -12.71 18.30
N GLN A 263 -32.86 -11.91 18.40
CA GLN A 263 -32.91 -10.43 18.37
C GLN A 263 -32.52 -9.71 19.70
N PRO A 264 -32.18 -8.41 19.65
CA PRO A 264 -32.22 -7.46 20.80
C PRO A 264 -33.37 -6.41 20.71
N THR A 265 -33.63 -5.67 21.80
CA THR A 265 -34.73 -4.68 21.92
C THR A 265 -34.28 -3.33 22.54
N PHE A 266 -35.00 -2.24 22.23
CA PHE A 266 -34.79 -0.83 22.67
C PHE A 266 -35.12 -0.56 24.16
N THR A 267 -34.56 0.53 24.77
CA THR A 267 -35.27 1.85 25.00
C THR A 267 -34.48 2.92 25.80
N ALA A 268 -34.40 4.14 25.24
CA ALA A 268 -34.73 5.48 25.79
C ALA A 268 -34.18 6.07 27.14
N SER A 269 -33.32 7.12 27.01
CA SER A 269 -33.53 8.55 27.38
C SER A 269 -33.42 9.17 28.81
N GLN A 270 -32.61 10.26 28.87
CA GLN A 270 -32.88 11.65 29.42
C GLN A 270 -32.52 12.14 30.85
N TYR A 271 -32.34 13.49 30.92
CA TYR A 271 -32.32 14.44 32.08
C TYR A 271 -31.05 14.57 32.97
N ARG A 272 -30.65 15.74 33.53
CA ARG A 272 -30.98 17.20 33.36
C ARG A 272 -29.82 18.09 33.90
N ALA A 273 -29.94 19.43 33.88
CA ALA A 273 -28.94 20.43 34.34
C ALA A 273 -29.43 21.36 35.50
N LEU A 274 -28.67 22.43 35.85
CA LEU A 274 -28.82 23.48 36.92
C LEU A 274 -27.91 23.24 38.18
N SER A 275 -27.50 24.18 39.07
CA SER A 275 -27.67 25.65 39.34
C SER A 275 -26.70 26.09 40.49
N VAL A 276 -26.40 27.35 40.91
CA VAL A 276 -26.27 28.75 40.39
C VAL A 276 -25.80 29.70 41.57
N LEU A 277 -25.34 30.96 41.31
CA LEU A 277 -24.96 32.07 42.27
C LEU A 277 -23.59 31.98 43.01
N GLY A 278 -22.95 33.09 43.49
CA GLY A 278 -23.20 34.53 43.24
C GLY A 278 -22.52 35.55 44.21
N CYS A 279 -22.26 36.78 43.70
CA CYS A 279 -22.01 38.09 44.38
C CYS A 279 -20.79 38.38 45.29
N GLY A 280 -20.34 39.65 45.26
CA GLY A 280 -19.44 40.28 46.25
C GLY A 280 -18.68 41.54 45.75
N HIS A 281 -18.92 42.72 46.35
CA HIS A 281 -18.18 43.98 46.11
C HIS A 281 -17.66 44.56 47.44
N THR A 282 -16.42 45.06 47.49
CA THR A 282 -15.94 46.02 48.51
C THR A 282 -14.84 46.91 47.95
N SER A 283 -14.84 48.21 48.29
CA SER A 283 -13.79 49.18 47.94
C SER A 283 -12.80 49.39 49.09
N SER A 284 -11.52 49.67 48.78
CA SER A 284 -10.54 50.14 49.78
C SER A 284 -9.35 50.86 49.11
N THR A 285 -8.82 51.89 49.77
CA THR A 285 -7.84 52.83 49.24
C THR A 285 -6.38 52.36 49.40
N LYS A 286 -5.97 51.36 48.61
CA LYS A 286 -4.55 51.04 48.38
C LYS A 286 -4.29 50.80 46.88
N CYS A 287 -3.62 51.73 46.22
CA CYS A 287 -3.22 51.57 44.83
C CYS A 287 -2.20 50.42 44.70
N TYR A 288 -2.59 49.34 44.02
CA TYR A 288 -1.72 48.20 43.73
C TYR A 288 -0.45 48.62 42.99
N GLY A 289 -0.54 49.59 42.07
CA GLY A 289 0.62 50.15 41.36
C GLY A 289 1.66 50.78 42.31
N CYS A 290 1.22 51.55 43.30
CA CYS A 290 2.12 52.16 44.29
C CYS A 290 2.79 51.10 45.18
N ALA A 291 2.04 50.08 45.62
CA ALA A 291 2.60 48.98 46.40
C ALA A 291 3.61 48.15 45.57
N SER A 292 3.31 47.92 44.28
CA SER A 292 4.21 47.23 43.35
C SER A 292 5.50 48.02 43.12
N ALA A 293 5.42 49.32 42.84
CA ALA A 293 6.60 50.17 42.59
C ALA A 293 7.53 50.27 43.82
N VAL A 294 6.98 50.41 45.04
CA VAL A 294 7.78 50.37 46.27
C VAL A 294 8.48 49.02 46.41
N THR A 295 7.78 47.91 46.17
CA THR A 295 8.35 46.55 46.20
C THR A 295 9.50 46.39 45.19
N GLU A 296 9.37 46.98 44.00
CA GLU A 296 10.36 46.91 42.91
C GLU A 296 11.65 47.67 43.25
N HIS A 297 11.53 48.86 43.84
CA HIS A 297 12.67 49.60 44.36
C HIS A 297 13.32 48.91 45.56
N CYS A 298 12.55 48.26 46.44
CA CYS A 298 13.09 47.46 47.54
C CYS A 298 13.88 46.24 47.04
N ILE A 299 13.40 45.51 46.02
CA ILE A 299 14.13 44.38 45.42
C ILE A 299 15.41 44.88 44.74
N THR A 300 15.35 46.00 44.02
CA THR A 300 16.53 46.63 43.40
C THR A 300 17.60 46.99 44.44
N LEU A 301 17.19 47.59 45.56
CA LEU A 301 18.07 47.92 46.69
C LEU A 301 18.67 46.66 47.33
N LEU A 302 17.86 45.62 47.57
CA LEU A 302 18.34 44.34 48.09
C LEU A 302 19.35 43.67 47.15
N ARG A 303 19.17 43.76 45.82
CA ARG A 303 20.16 43.26 44.84
C ARG A 303 21.47 44.01 44.93
N ALA A 304 21.44 45.34 45.09
CA ALA A 304 22.65 46.14 45.30
C ALA A 304 23.37 45.73 46.61
N LEU A 305 22.65 45.63 47.73
CA LEU A 305 23.19 45.21 49.03
C LEU A 305 23.78 43.78 48.99
N ALA A 306 23.13 42.85 48.28
CA ALA A 306 23.57 41.47 48.14
C ALA A 306 24.88 41.30 47.32
N THR A 307 25.38 42.35 46.65
CA THR A 307 26.71 42.32 46.03
C THR A 307 27.85 42.28 47.06
N ASN A 308 27.63 42.87 48.25
CA ASN A 308 28.61 42.91 49.34
C ASN A 308 28.54 41.60 50.16
N PRO A 309 29.63 40.82 50.28
CA PRO A 309 29.62 39.53 50.98
C PRO A 309 29.16 39.59 52.45
N ALA A 310 29.50 40.66 53.18
CA ALA A 310 29.16 40.79 54.60
C ALA A 310 27.67 41.12 54.81
N LEU A 311 27.15 42.10 54.07
CA LEU A 311 25.73 42.45 54.10
C LEU A 311 24.85 41.28 53.63
N ARG A 312 25.29 40.57 52.60
CA ARG A 312 24.65 39.34 52.13
C ARG A 312 24.51 38.27 53.23
N HIS A 313 25.53 38.05 54.06
CA HIS A 313 25.44 37.10 55.17
C HIS A 313 24.38 37.52 56.20
N ILE A 314 24.32 38.82 56.51
CA ILE A 314 23.31 39.38 57.43
C ILE A 314 21.91 39.18 56.84
N LEU A 315 21.69 39.54 55.58
CA LEU A 315 20.39 39.36 54.89
C LEU A 315 19.93 37.89 54.88
N VAL A 316 20.83 36.93 54.69
CA VAL A 316 20.52 35.49 54.79
C VAL A 316 20.13 35.11 56.22
N SER A 317 20.89 35.55 57.23
CA SER A 317 20.59 35.23 58.64
C SER A 317 19.26 35.81 59.15
N GLN A 318 18.77 36.89 58.54
CA GLN A 318 17.44 37.47 58.82
C GLN A 318 16.30 36.73 58.09
N GLY A 319 16.59 35.66 57.34
CA GLY A 319 15.57 34.79 56.73
C GLY A 319 15.07 35.24 55.35
N LEU A 320 15.66 36.27 54.73
CA LEU A 320 15.21 36.88 53.47
C LEU A 320 14.97 35.88 52.33
N ILE A 321 15.75 34.79 52.25
CA ILE A 321 15.57 33.72 51.25
C ILE A 321 14.16 33.13 51.31
N ARG A 322 13.59 32.95 52.51
CA ARG A 322 12.25 32.39 52.69
C ARG A 322 11.16 33.38 52.33
N GLU A 323 11.31 34.65 52.72
CA GLU A 323 10.34 35.70 52.37
C GLU A 323 10.26 35.93 50.86
N LEU A 324 11.42 36.03 50.19
CA LEU A 324 11.47 36.15 48.73
C LEU A 324 10.83 34.95 48.02
N PHE A 325 11.04 33.73 48.54
CA PHE A 325 10.46 32.51 47.98
C PHE A 325 8.94 32.43 48.17
N ASP A 326 8.43 32.67 49.38
CA ASP A 326 7.02 32.53 49.72
C ASP A 326 6.15 33.68 49.17
N TYR A 327 6.69 34.91 49.03
CA TYR A 327 5.90 36.10 48.66
C TYR A 327 6.28 36.73 47.31
N ASN A 328 7.56 36.84 46.95
CA ASN A 328 8.01 37.65 45.80
C ASN A 328 8.33 36.84 44.53
N LEU A 329 8.71 35.56 44.63
CA LEU A 329 9.09 34.73 43.48
C LEU A 329 7.99 34.62 42.41
N ARG A 330 6.72 34.62 42.84
CA ARG A 330 5.55 34.41 41.98
C ARG A 330 4.78 35.69 41.62
N ARG A 331 4.92 36.76 42.42
CA ARG A 331 4.09 37.97 42.37
C ARG A 331 4.83 39.17 41.74
N GLY A 332 4.08 40.11 41.19
CA GLY A 332 4.64 41.30 40.52
C GLY A 332 4.91 41.11 39.02
N ALA A 333 5.52 42.13 38.41
CA ALA A 333 5.79 42.17 36.98
C ALA A 333 6.81 41.11 36.52
N ALA A 334 6.91 40.86 35.21
CA ALA A 334 7.89 39.92 34.65
C ALA A 334 9.34 40.29 35.06
N ALA A 335 9.71 41.57 34.89
CA ALA A 335 11.01 42.10 35.32
C ALA A 335 11.26 41.91 36.83
N MET A 336 10.30 42.29 37.69
CA MET A 336 10.40 42.08 39.14
C MET A 336 10.65 40.62 39.49
N ARG A 337 9.94 39.68 38.87
CA ARG A 337 10.11 38.23 39.13
C ARG A 337 11.44 37.68 38.62
N GLU A 338 12.05 38.30 37.62
CA GLU A 338 13.42 38.00 37.22
C GLU A 338 14.44 38.59 38.21
N GLU A 339 14.30 39.86 38.58
CA GLU A 339 15.12 40.53 39.59
C GLU A 339 15.15 39.75 40.91
N VAL A 340 14.02 39.18 41.35
CA VAL A 340 13.94 38.29 42.52
C VAL A 340 14.75 36.99 42.32
N ARG A 341 14.67 36.33 41.15
CA ARG A 341 15.47 35.12 40.89
C ARG A 341 16.96 35.43 40.84
N GLN A 342 17.34 36.55 40.22
CA GLN A 342 18.73 37.02 40.19
C GLN A 342 19.24 37.36 41.60
N LEU A 343 18.44 38.04 42.43
CA LEU A 343 18.73 38.31 43.83
C LEU A 343 18.91 37.01 44.63
N MET A 344 17.99 36.05 44.52
CA MET A 344 18.13 34.75 45.21
C MET A 344 19.42 34.02 44.79
N CYS A 345 19.78 34.03 43.50
CA CYS A 345 21.05 33.48 43.03
C CYS A 345 22.27 34.19 43.66
N LEU A 346 22.24 35.52 43.79
CA LEU A 346 23.32 36.30 44.42
C LEU A 346 23.45 36.04 45.92
N LEU A 347 22.33 35.89 46.64
CA LEU A 347 22.28 35.52 48.05
C LEU A 347 22.89 34.13 48.30
N THR A 348 22.63 33.16 47.41
CA THR A 348 23.12 31.78 47.55
C THR A 348 24.54 31.52 47.04
N ARG A 349 25.14 32.42 46.26
CA ARG A 349 26.49 32.24 45.67
C ARG A 349 27.56 32.04 46.75
N ASP A 350 28.30 30.93 46.71
CA ASP A 350 29.32 30.57 47.70
C ASP A 350 28.84 30.56 49.16
N ASN A 351 27.55 30.28 49.38
CA ASN A 351 27.01 30.00 50.72
C ASN A 351 26.26 28.65 50.69
N PRO A 352 26.81 27.59 51.33
CA PRO A 352 26.21 26.26 51.30
C PRO A 352 24.93 26.17 52.12
N GLU A 353 24.82 26.90 53.24
CA GLU A 353 23.63 26.91 54.10
C GLU A 353 22.46 27.62 53.39
N ALA A 354 22.72 28.77 52.79
CA ALA A 354 21.77 29.50 51.95
C ALA A 354 21.30 28.66 50.75
N THR A 355 22.24 28.03 50.04
CA THR A 355 21.93 27.14 48.91
C THR A 355 21.09 25.95 49.36
N GLN A 356 21.40 25.37 50.53
CA GLN A 356 20.65 24.25 51.09
C GLN A 356 19.22 24.65 51.50
N GLN A 357 19.04 25.79 52.18
CA GLN A 357 17.74 26.32 52.57
C GLN A 357 16.83 26.54 51.34
N MET A 358 17.38 27.13 50.27
CA MET A 358 16.64 27.32 49.00
C MET A 358 16.28 25.99 48.35
N ASN A 359 17.20 25.01 48.30
CA ASN A 359 16.93 23.69 47.74
C ASN A 359 15.81 22.95 48.50
N ASP A 360 15.80 23.01 49.84
CA ASP A 360 14.80 22.32 50.66
C ASP A 360 13.40 22.96 50.50
N LEU A 361 13.32 24.29 50.32
CA LEU A 361 12.08 24.99 49.98
C LEU A 361 11.52 24.53 48.61
N ILE A 362 12.38 24.42 47.58
CA ILE A 362 11.99 23.92 46.25
C ILE A 362 11.51 22.46 46.35
N ILE A 363 12.27 21.58 47.01
CA ILE A 363 11.93 20.17 47.18
C ILE A 363 10.61 20.00 47.94
N GLY A 364 10.40 20.75 49.03
CA GLY A 364 9.14 20.73 49.79
C GLY A 364 7.94 21.14 48.95
N LYS A 365 8.08 22.21 48.14
CA LYS A 365 7.01 22.72 47.26
C LYS A 365 6.67 21.71 46.16
N VAL A 366 7.67 21.23 45.42
CA VAL A 366 7.49 20.27 44.32
C VAL A 366 6.97 18.93 44.84
N SER A 367 7.50 18.40 45.95
CA SER A 367 7.03 17.13 46.53
C SER A 367 5.56 17.20 46.98
N THR A 368 5.13 18.34 47.53
CA THR A 368 3.72 18.56 47.90
C THR A 368 2.83 18.62 46.65
N ALA A 369 3.25 19.33 45.62
CA ALA A 369 2.51 19.44 44.36
C ALA A 369 2.42 18.10 43.60
N LEU A 370 3.50 17.31 43.60
CA LEU A 370 3.52 15.93 43.05
C LEU A 370 2.57 14.97 43.80
N LYS A 371 2.27 15.20 45.08
CA LYS A 371 1.25 14.41 45.81
C LYS A 371 -0.18 14.81 45.46
N GLY A 372 -0.41 16.08 45.11
CA GLY A 372 -1.74 16.62 44.75
C GLY A 372 -2.09 16.59 43.27
N HIS A 373 -1.26 15.99 42.40
CA HIS A 373 -1.31 16.21 40.95
C HIS A 373 -2.61 15.77 40.24
N TRP A 374 -3.42 14.89 40.84
CA TRP A 374 -4.73 14.50 40.32
C TRP A 374 -5.85 15.52 40.58
N ALA A 375 -5.67 16.42 41.57
CA ALA A 375 -6.73 17.28 42.10
C ALA A 375 -6.55 18.78 41.79
N ASN A 376 -5.46 19.16 41.10
CA ASN A 376 -5.18 20.55 40.76
C ASN A 376 -4.84 20.69 39.26
N PRO A 377 -5.74 21.23 38.42
CA PRO A 377 -5.46 21.49 37.01
C PRO A 377 -4.40 22.59 36.80
N ASP A 378 -4.21 23.48 37.79
CA ASP A 378 -3.31 24.64 37.72
C ASP A 378 -1.88 24.30 38.22
N LEU A 379 -1.47 23.04 38.06
CA LEU A 379 -0.18 22.53 38.54
C LEU A 379 1.03 23.21 37.86
N ALA A 380 0.89 23.59 36.59
CA ALA A 380 1.94 24.22 35.78
C ALA A 380 2.27 25.64 36.28
N SER A 381 1.28 26.52 36.36
CA SER A 381 1.42 27.90 36.86
C SER A 381 1.95 27.93 38.29
N SER A 382 1.62 26.90 39.08
CA SER A 382 2.03 26.75 40.47
C SER A 382 3.43 26.14 40.68
N LEU A 383 4.21 25.85 39.63
CA LEU A 383 5.59 25.33 39.74
C LEU A 383 6.61 25.96 38.78
N GLN A 384 6.15 26.71 37.78
CA GLN A 384 7.01 27.32 36.76
C GLN A 384 8.17 28.14 37.35
N TYR A 385 7.90 29.00 38.33
CA TYR A 385 8.88 29.95 38.87
C TYR A 385 9.95 29.29 39.76
N GLU A 386 9.60 28.22 40.47
CA GLU A 386 10.54 27.41 41.23
C GLU A 386 11.50 26.62 40.31
N MET A 387 11.00 26.07 39.20
CA MET A 387 11.83 25.35 38.22
C MET A 387 12.73 26.31 37.41
N LEU A 388 12.27 27.53 37.15
CA LEU A 388 13.11 28.60 36.60
C LEU A 388 14.20 29.03 37.59
N LEU A 389 13.87 29.25 38.86
CA LEU A 389 14.86 29.59 39.91
C LEU A 389 15.96 28.52 40.04
N LEU A 390 15.58 27.23 39.99
CA LEU A 390 16.53 26.12 40.00
C LEU A 390 17.45 26.15 38.76
N THR A 391 16.89 26.47 37.58
CA THR A 391 17.65 26.60 36.33
C THR A 391 18.63 27.77 36.39
N ASP A 392 18.20 28.93 36.86
CA ASP A 392 19.03 30.14 36.99
C ASP A 392 20.15 29.95 38.02
N SER A 393 19.88 29.20 39.10
CA SER A 393 20.82 28.91 40.18
C SER A 393 21.90 27.88 39.81
N ILE A 394 21.53 26.83 39.06
CA ILE A 394 22.50 25.87 38.50
C ILE A 394 23.37 26.53 37.41
N SER A 395 22.87 27.58 36.75
CA SER A 395 23.62 28.37 35.77
C SER A 395 24.63 29.36 36.39
N LYS A 396 24.90 29.30 37.71
CA LYS A 396 25.94 30.11 38.37
C LYS A 396 27.14 29.24 38.72
N GLU A 397 28.32 29.63 38.20
CA GLU A 397 29.60 29.03 38.52
C GLU A 397 30.05 29.46 39.93
N ASP A 398 29.89 28.57 40.92
CA ASP A 398 30.38 28.79 42.29
C ASP A 398 30.63 27.45 43.03
N SER A 399 31.15 27.53 44.26
CA SER A 399 31.49 26.36 45.09
C SER A 399 30.30 25.45 45.45
N CYS A 400 29.06 25.92 45.32
CA CYS A 400 27.86 25.23 45.78
C CYS A 400 27.15 24.42 44.67
N TRP A 401 27.72 24.33 43.46
CA TRP A 401 27.17 23.60 42.31
C TRP A 401 26.73 22.16 42.65
N GLU A 402 27.48 21.45 43.49
CA GLU A 402 27.22 20.05 43.84
C GLU A 402 25.90 19.88 44.63
N LEU A 403 25.52 20.87 45.45
CA LEU A 403 24.24 20.87 46.18
C LEU A 403 23.08 21.13 45.23
N ARG A 404 23.23 22.05 44.27
CA ARG A 404 22.19 22.41 43.30
C ARG A 404 21.93 21.29 42.29
N LEU A 405 22.99 20.59 41.85
CA LEU A 405 22.85 19.42 40.97
C LEU A 405 22.18 18.23 41.69
N ARG A 406 22.48 18.01 42.99
CA ARG A 406 21.73 17.03 43.81
C ARG A 406 20.24 17.36 43.87
N CYS A 407 19.88 18.65 44.02
CA CYS A 407 18.49 19.09 44.04
C CYS A 407 17.77 18.73 42.74
N ALA A 408 18.31 19.11 41.58
CA ALA A 408 17.72 18.79 40.27
C ALA A 408 17.60 17.27 40.01
N LEU A 409 18.62 16.48 40.36
CA LEU A 409 18.57 15.02 40.21
C LEU A 409 17.59 14.34 41.18
N SER A 410 17.43 14.87 42.40
CA SER A 410 16.42 14.38 43.35
C SER A 410 14.99 14.62 42.84
N LEU A 411 14.72 15.85 42.37
CA LEU A 411 13.43 16.23 41.78
C LEU A 411 13.11 15.39 40.53
N PHE A 412 14.10 15.17 39.67
CA PHE A 412 13.97 14.31 38.49
C PHE A 412 13.54 12.89 38.87
N LEU A 413 14.24 12.25 39.80
CA LEU A 413 13.95 10.87 40.22
C LEU A 413 12.60 10.74 40.95
N MET A 414 12.11 11.81 41.59
CA MET A 414 10.75 11.86 42.15
C MET A 414 9.68 11.99 41.05
N ALA A 415 9.90 12.84 40.04
CA ALA A 415 8.91 13.16 39.02
C ALA A 415 8.81 12.09 37.90
N VAL A 416 9.91 11.47 37.50
CA VAL A 416 9.99 10.65 36.28
C VAL A 416 9.08 9.41 36.29
N ASN A 417 8.71 8.92 37.48
CA ASN A 417 7.79 7.77 37.64
C ASN A 417 6.30 8.15 37.42
N ILE A 418 5.97 9.44 37.29
CA ILE A 418 4.60 9.93 37.12
C ILE A 418 4.35 10.27 35.65
N LYS A 419 3.46 9.50 35.00
CA LYS A 419 3.21 9.57 33.55
C LYS A 419 2.33 10.75 33.09
N THR A 420 1.77 11.51 34.02
CA THR A 420 0.81 12.60 33.73
C THR A 420 1.48 13.73 32.94
N PRO A 421 0.95 14.15 31.77
CA PRO A 421 1.67 15.06 30.86
C PRO A 421 2.18 16.36 31.51
N VAL A 422 1.35 16.99 32.35
CA VAL A 422 1.67 18.22 33.08
C VAL A 422 2.93 18.06 33.96
N VAL A 423 3.14 16.89 34.56
CA VAL A 423 4.32 16.57 35.40
C VAL A 423 5.55 16.32 34.53
N VAL A 424 5.39 15.62 33.41
CA VAL A 424 6.48 15.35 32.46
C VAL A 424 7.00 16.66 31.84
N GLU A 425 6.10 17.57 31.47
CA GLU A 425 6.44 18.84 30.82
C GLU A 425 7.03 19.88 31.79
N ASN A 426 6.41 20.10 32.94
CA ASN A 426 6.79 21.21 33.82
C ASN A 426 7.94 20.85 34.78
N ILE A 427 8.17 19.57 35.08
CA ILE A 427 9.20 19.13 36.03
C ILE A 427 10.25 18.27 35.32
N THR A 428 9.84 17.14 34.71
CA THR A 428 10.78 16.15 34.16
C THR A 428 11.59 16.73 33.00
N LEU A 429 10.95 17.42 32.04
CA LEU A 429 11.61 18.11 30.92
C LEU A 429 12.52 19.25 31.38
N MET A 430 12.15 20.01 32.43
CA MET A 430 13.02 21.06 32.98
C MET A 430 14.30 20.47 33.58
N CYS A 431 14.17 19.40 34.37
CA CYS A 431 15.32 18.64 34.87
C CYS A 431 16.18 18.05 33.74
N LEU A 432 15.57 17.52 32.68
CA LEU A 432 16.30 17.02 31.50
C LEU A 432 17.04 18.14 30.76
N ARG A 433 16.43 19.31 30.57
CA ARG A 433 17.09 20.49 29.96
C ARG A 433 18.28 20.98 30.81
N ILE A 434 18.17 20.94 32.14
CA ILE A 434 19.29 21.22 33.05
C ILE A 434 20.43 20.22 32.83
N LEU A 435 20.14 18.91 32.83
CA LEU A 435 21.15 17.87 32.60
C LEU A 435 21.78 17.94 31.20
N GLN A 436 20.97 18.25 30.17
CA GLN A 436 21.41 18.45 28.79
C GLN A 436 22.42 19.60 28.67
N LYS A 437 22.16 20.75 29.30
CA LYS A 437 23.10 21.90 29.35
C LYS A 437 24.43 21.54 30.03
N LEU A 438 24.41 20.68 31.05
CA LEU A 438 25.63 20.27 31.78
C LEU A 438 26.43 19.20 31.04
N ILE A 439 25.76 18.29 30.30
CA ILE A 439 26.40 17.19 29.58
C ILE A 439 26.90 17.64 28.19
N LYS A 440 26.20 18.59 27.56
CA LYS A 440 26.58 19.21 26.27
C LYS A 440 26.55 20.74 26.41
N PRO A 441 27.55 21.35 27.06
CA PRO A 441 27.62 22.80 27.22
C PRO A 441 27.73 23.52 25.87
N PRO A 442 27.19 24.75 25.75
CA PRO A 442 27.38 25.58 24.56
C PRO A 442 28.86 25.97 24.37
N ALA A 443 29.23 26.32 23.13
CA ALA A 443 30.61 26.69 22.80
C ALA A 443 31.08 27.94 23.59
N PRO A 444 32.37 28.05 23.96
CA PRO A 444 32.88 29.16 24.76
C PRO A 444 32.67 30.52 24.08
N THR A 445 31.89 31.40 24.69
CA THR A 445 31.60 32.76 24.19
C THR A 445 32.73 33.76 24.44
N SER A 446 33.75 33.38 25.22
CA SER A 446 34.91 34.22 25.53
C SER A 446 35.84 34.39 24.32
N LYS A 447 36.19 35.64 23.99
CA LYS A 447 37.16 35.99 22.93
C LYS A 447 38.55 35.34 23.08
N LYS A 448 38.90 34.80 24.26
CA LYS A 448 40.16 34.07 24.49
C LYS A 448 40.08 32.55 24.28
N ASN A 449 38.88 31.96 24.33
CA ASN A 449 38.70 30.50 24.35
C ASN A 449 37.87 29.98 23.16
N LYS A 450 37.49 30.85 22.22
CA LYS A 450 36.57 30.54 21.11
C LYS A 450 37.01 29.35 20.26
N ASP A 451 38.32 29.24 20.04
CA ASP A 451 38.94 28.24 19.14
C ASP A 451 39.55 27.05 19.93
N VAL A 452 39.30 26.98 21.25
CA VAL A 452 39.82 25.93 22.14
C VAL A 452 38.72 24.91 22.42
N PRO A 453 38.86 23.63 22.03
CA PRO A 453 37.83 22.63 22.27
C PRO A 453 37.61 22.41 23.77
N VAL A 454 36.35 22.15 24.17
CA VAL A 454 35.95 22.01 25.59
C VAL A 454 36.78 20.94 26.32
N GLU A 455 37.17 19.88 25.61
CA GLU A 455 38.06 18.81 26.09
C GLU A 455 39.44 19.33 26.53
N ALA A 456 39.99 20.35 25.85
CA ALA A 456 41.23 21.01 26.23
C ALA A 456 41.06 21.88 27.48
N LEU A 457 39.87 22.45 27.73
CA LEU A 457 39.56 23.25 28.92
C LEU A 457 39.36 22.41 30.21
N THR A 458 39.25 21.08 30.12
CA THR A 458 39.02 20.22 31.30
C THR A 458 40.28 20.05 32.19
N THR A 459 40.10 20.02 33.51
CA THR A 459 41.21 19.85 34.47
C THR A 459 41.58 18.39 34.77
N VAL A 460 40.91 17.42 34.16
CA VAL A 460 41.03 15.98 34.44
C VAL A 460 41.01 15.19 33.12
N LYS A 461 41.90 14.20 32.92
CA LYS A 461 41.88 13.36 31.70
C LYS A 461 40.64 12.43 31.73
N PRO A 462 39.73 12.46 30.74
CA PRO A 462 38.45 11.76 30.80
C PRO A 462 38.54 10.26 30.41
N TYR A 463 39.46 9.48 31.00
CA TYR A 463 39.56 8.04 30.73
C TYR A 463 40.02 7.19 31.92
N CYS A 464 39.09 6.37 32.43
CA CYS A 464 39.26 4.91 32.58
C CYS A 464 37.87 4.27 32.84
N ASN A 465 37.60 3.07 32.30
CA ASN A 465 36.27 2.43 32.32
C ASN A 465 35.81 1.91 33.71
N GLU A 466 36.39 2.37 34.83
CA GLU A 466 36.13 1.81 36.18
C GLU A 466 35.53 2.81 37.19
N ILE A 467 35.65 4.13 36.99
CA ILE A 467 35.33 5.12 38.04
C ILE A 467 33.92 5.68 37.85
N HIS A 468 32.92 4.82 38.12
CA HIS A 468 31.51 5.22 38.18
C HIS A 468 31.24 6.02 39.47
N ALA A 469 30.56 7.16 39.36
CA ALA A 469 30.08 7.88 40.53
C ALA A 469 28.98 7.06 41.23
N GLN A 470 29.07 6.90 42.55
CA GLN A 470 28.10 6.16 43.35
C GLN A 470 26.83 7.00 43.58
N ALA A 471 26.03 7.21 42.53
CA ALA A 471 24.94 8.19 42.48
C ALA A 471 23.99 8.16 43.69
N GLN A 472 23.62 6.97 44.17
CA GLN A 472 22.75 6.81 45.35
C GLN A 472 23.41 7.26 46.67
N LEU A 473 24.72 7.04 46.84
CA LEU A 473 25.47 7.51 48.02
C LEU A 473 25.82 9.00 47.91
N TRP A 474 26.09 9.48 46.71
CA TRP A 474 26.28 10.90 46.42
C TRP A 474 25.01 11.72 46.67
N LEU A 475 23.83 11.25 46.25
CA LEU A 475 22.53 11.86 46.57
C LEU A 475 22.26 11.86 48.10
N LYS A 476 22.63 10.78 48.80
CA LYS A 476 22.56 10.67 50.27
C LYS A 476 23.65 11.45 51.02
N ARG A 477 24.49 12.22 50.31
CA ARG A 477 25.55 13.08 50.88
C ARG A 477 26.64 12.31 51.67
N ASP A 478 26.93 11.06 51.31
CA ASP A 478 28.08 10.34 51.86
C ASP A 478 29.39 11.10 51.54
N PRO A 479 30.20 11.52 52.53
CA PRO A 479 31.47 12.20 52.29
C PRO A 479 32.42 11.44 51.37
N LYS A 480 32.38 10.10 51.37
CA LYS A 480 33.22 9.22 50.53
C LYS A 480 32.77 9.19 49.07
N ALA A 481 31.54 9.60 48.78
CA ALA A 481 30.98 9.67 47.43
C ALA A 481 31.04 11.09 46.82
N SER A 482 31.53 12.09 47.57
CA SER A 482 31.66 13.49 47.14
C SER A 482 32.55 13.68 45.90
N TYR A 483 32.35 14.78 45.17
CA TYR A 483 33.18 15.14 44.02
C TYR A 483 34.67 15.22 44.37
N ASP A 484 35.05 15.76 45.53
CA ASP A 484 36.47 15.83 45.91
C ASP A 484 37.07 14.45 46.26
N ALA A 485 36.27 13.52 46.81
CA ALA A 485 36.70 12.14 46.97
C ALA A 485 36.88 11.45 45.60
N TRP A 486 35.93 11.63 44.69
CA TRP A 486 35.98 11.11 43.31
C TRP A 486 37.16 11.69 42.50
N LYS A 487 37.40 13.00 42.59
CA LYS A 487 38.50 13.72 41.93
C LYS A 487 39.87 13.23 42.42
N LYS A 488 40.02 12.93 43.71
CA LYS A 488 41.24 12.33 44.29
C LYS A 488 41.51 10.89 43.79
N CYS A 489 40.54 10.22 43.18
CA CYS A 489 40.71 8.91 42.57
C CYS A 489 41.12 8.95 41.09
N LEU A 490 41.22 10.13 40.48
CA LEU A 490 41.51 10.30 39.04
C LEU A 490 42.95 10.77 38.79
N PRO A 491 43.59 10.33 37.68
CA PRO A 491 44.90 10.83 37.31
C PRO A 491 44.81 12.30 36.90
N ILE A 492 45.59 13.14 37.60
CA ILE A 492 45.73 14.57 37.31
C ILE A 492 46.27 14.75 35.89
N ARG A 493 45.80 15.77 35.15
CA ARG A 493 46.50 16.20 33.93
C ARG A 493 47.90 16.66 34.33
N GLY A 494 48.92 15.87 33.99
CA GLY A 494 50.30 16.32 34.07
C GLY A 494 50.45 17.65 33.32
N ILE A 495 51.29 18.55 33.85
CA ILE A 495 51.65 19.77 33.14
C ILE A 495 52.51 19.32 31.95
N ASP A 496 51.89 19.24 30.77
CA ASP A 496 52.54 18.79 29.53
C ASP A 496 53.58 19.86 29.11
N GLY A 497 54.77 19.76 29.70
CA GLY A 497 55.87 20.70 29.56
C GLY A 497 56.51 20.65 28.18
N ASN A 498 56.02 21.52 27.29
CA ASN A 498 56.47 21.76 25.93
C ASN A 498 56.06 20.68 24.91
N GLY A 499 55.48 21.12 23.79
CA GLY A 499 54.73 20.28 22.85
C GLY A 499 55.57 19.40 21.92
N LYS A 500 56.27 18.40 22.47
CA LYS A 500 56.89 17.32 21.68
C LYS A 500 56.03 16.06 21.73
N ALA A 501 55.82 15.43 20.57
CA ALA A 501 55.16 14.13 20.51
C ALA A 501 56.04 13.06 21.23
N PRO A 502 55.45 12.18 22.05
CA PRO A 502 56.21 11.17 22.79
C PRO A 502 56.89 10.19 21.85
N SER A 503 58.12 9.79 22.18
CA SER A 503 58.89 8.87 21.36
C SER A 503 58.26 7.47 21.30
N LYS A 504 58.66 6.69 20.29
CA LYS A 504 58.23 5.30 20.12
C LYS A 504 58.65 4.39 21.30
N SER A 505 59.64 4.79 22.10
CA SER A 505 60.02 4.09 23.34
C SER A 505 59.12 4.49 24.52
N GLU A 506 58.80 5.77 24.68
CA GLU A 506 57.89 6.26 25.74
C GLU A 506 56.45 5.77 25.53
N LEU A 507 55.96 5.76 24.28
CA LEU A 507 54.69 5.12 23.91
C LEU A 507 54.67 3.63 24.26
N ARG A 508 55.77 2.91 24.00
CA ARG A 508 55.91 1.49 24.38
C ARG A 508 55.98 1.32 25.90
N HIS A 509 56.65 2.22 26.62
CA HIS A 509 56.74 2.19 28.08
C HIS A 509 55.36 2.45 28.70
N LEU A 510 54.65 3.49 28.27
CA LEU A 510 53.28 3.80 28.69
C LEU A 510 52.33 2.62 28.43
N TYR A 511 52.34 2.04 27.22
CA TYR A 511 51.55 0.86 26.88
C TYR A 511 51.88 -0.35 27.78
N LEU A 512 53.16 -0.61 28.07
CA LEU A 512 53.57 -1.69 28.97
C LEU A 512 53.14 -1.43 30.42
N THR A 513 53.33 -0.20 30.93
CA THR A 513 52.86 0.22 32.24
C THR A 513 51.36 0.04 32.36
N GLU A 514 50.58 0.54 31.39
CA GLU A 514 49.13 0.37 31.34
C GLU A 514 48.73 -1.11 31.31
N LYS A 515 49.32 -1.91 30.41
CA LYS A 515 49.05 -3.35 30.28
C LYS A 515 49.32 -4.15 31.56
N TYR A 516 50.42 -3.88 32.26
CA TYR A 516 50.75 -4.58 33.50
C TYR A 516 49.95 -4.06 34.71
N VAL A 517 49.67 -2.76 34.79
CA VAL A 517 48.71 -2.20 35.76
C VAL A 517 47.31 -2.79 35.53
N TRP A 518 46.89 -3.02 34.28
CA TRP A 518 45.62 -3.67 33.95
C TRP A 518 45.56 -5.12 34.43
N ARG A 519 46.61 -5.92 34.15
CA ARG A 519 46.72 -7.29 34.67
C ARG A 519 46.70 -7.35 36.20
N TRP A 520 47.39 -6.42 36.87
CA TRP A 520 47.41 -6.31 38.33
C TRP A 520 46.04 -5.91 38.92
N LYS A 521 45.35 -4.93 38.32
CA LYS A 521 43.97 -4.57 38.69
C LYS A 521 42.99 -5.73 38.50
N GLN A 522 43.09 -6.45 37.39
CA GLN A 522 42.24 -7.62 37.10
C GLN A 522 42.46 -8.75 38.12
N PHE A 523 43.71 -8.97 38.54
CA PHE A 523 44.06 -9.91 39.62
C PHE A 523 43.50 -9.48 40.99
N LEU A 524 43.53 -8.18 41.31
CA LEU A 524 42.94 -7.65 42.55
C LEU A 524 41.41 -7.74 42.57
N SER A 525 40.74 -7.45 41.45
CA SER A 525 39.28 -7.59 41.33
C SER A 525 38.84 -9.06 41.50
N ARG A 526 39.56 -10.01 40.91
CA ARG A 526 39.36 -11.46 41.12
C ARG A 526 39.56 -11.94 42.58
N ARG A 527 40.17 -11.12 43.46
CA ARG A 527 40.30 -11.40 44.90
C ARG A 527 39.32 -10.59 45.78
N GLY A 528 38.29 -9.97 45.20
CA GLY A 528 37.21 -9.30 45.94
C GLY A 528 37.59 -8.03 46.69
N LYS A 529 38.87 -7.62 46.70
CA LYS A 529 39.35 -6.42 47.42
C LYS A 529 39.02 -5.08 46.74
N ARG A 530 38.31 -5.11 45.61
CA ARG A 530 37.86 -3.95 44.87
C ARG A 530 36.57 -4.32 44.15
N THR A 531 35.54 -3.47 44.25
CA THR A 531 34.34 -3.61 43.40
C THR A 531 34.78 -3.63 41.93
N SER A 532 34.27 -4.58 41.16
CA SER A 532 34.44 -4.57 39.71
C SER A 532 33.89 -3.26 39.11
N PRO A 533 34.29 -2.86 37.90
CA PRO A 533 33.47 -1.93 37.12
C PRO A 533 32.03 -2.46 37.12
N LEU A 534 31.05 -1.56 37.29
CA LEU A 534 29.67 -1.94 37.10
C LEU A 534 29.44 -2.02 35.60
N ASP A 535 29.20 -3.24 35.09
CA ASP A 535 28.50 -3.38 33.82
C ASP A 535 27.27 -2.48 33.83
N LEU A 536 27.00 -1.78 32.73
CA LEU A 536 25.86 -0.87 32.59
C LEU A 536 24.53 -1.64 32.39
N LYS A 537 24.30 -2.65 33.24
CA LYS A 537 23.11 -3.50 33.37
C LYS A 537 21.96 -2.71 33.99
N LEU A 538 21.52 -1.70 33.25
CA LEU A 538 20.27 -0.99 33.51
C LEU A 538 19.11 -1.95 33.17
N GLY A 539 18.49 -2.53 34.19
CA GLY A 539 17.37 -3.45 34.02
C GLY A 539 16.13 -2.78 33.43
N HIS A 540 15.14 -3.59 33.01
CA HIS A 540 13.96 -3.12 32.26
C HIS A 540 13.21 -1.94 32.90
N ASN A 541 13.19 -1.82 34.24
CA ASN A 541 12.61 -0.68 34.95
C ASN A 541 13.61 0.49 35.09
N ASN A 542 14.00 1.09 33.97
CA ASN A 542 14.89 2.26 33.92
C ASN A 542 14.11 3.52 33.54
N TRP A 543 14.42 4.66 34.19
CA TRP A 543 13.85 5.98 33.85
C TRP A 543 14.05 6.32 32.37
N LEU A 544 15.18 5.89 31.79
CA LEU A 544 15.52 6.20 30.40
C LEU A 544 14.52 5.54 29.42
N ARG A 545 14.09 4.29 29.67
CA ARG A 545 13.04 3.62 28.88
C ARG A 545 11.72 4.39 28.99
N GLN A 546 11.33 4.78 30.20
CA GLN A 546 10.10 5.53 30.45
C GLN A 546 10.07 6.91 29.76
N VAL A 547 11.20 7.64 29.74
CA VAL A 547 11.29 8.96 29.09
C VAL A 547 11.41 8.83 27.57
N LEU A 548 12.20 7.89 27.04
CA LEU A 548 12.41 7.73 25.60
C LEU A 548 11.13 7.38 24.82
N PHE A 549 10.18 6.68 25.45
CA PHE A 549 8.91 6.27 24.84
C PHE A 549 7.69 7.00 25.43
N THR A 550 7.87 8.16 26.08
CA THR A 550 6.72 8.86 26.69
C THR A 550 5.80 9.48 25.63
N PRO A 551 4.48 9.27 25.70
CA PRO A 551 3.52 9.95 24.83
C PRO A 551 3.28 11.41 25.25
N ALA A 552 3.75 11.82 26.45
CA ALA A 552 3.43 13.11 27.04
C ALA A 552 3.95 14.32 26.25
N THR A 553 5.26 14.38 25.95
CA THR A 553 5.87 15.49 25.19
C THR A 553 7.06 15.04 24.35
N GLN A 554 7.10 15.49 23.09
CA GLN A 554 8.20 15.21 22.16
C GLN A 554 9.54 15.78 22.69
N ALA A 555 9.52 16.98 23.26
CA ALA A 555 10.69 17.66 23.81
C ALA A 555 11.39 16.85 24.92
N ALA A 556 10.67 16.05 25.71
CA ALA A 556 11.27 15.18 26.73
C ALA A 556 12.08 14.03 26.10
N ARG A 557 11.54 13.43 25.03
CA ARG A 557 12.22 12.38 24.24
C ARG A 557 13.47 12.93 23.56
N GLN A 558 13.37 14.10 22.92
CA GLN A 558 14.50 14.78 22.27
C GLN A 558 15.62 15.16 23.26
N ALA A 559 15.27 15.66 24.45
CA ALA A 559 16.23 15.98 25.50
C ALA A 559 16.96 14.72 26.01
N ALA A 560 16.23 13.63 26.26
CA ALA A 560 16.81 12.34 26.62
C ALA A 560 17.72 11.77 25.52
N CYS A 561 17.29 11.83 24.25
CA CYS A 561 18.12 11.38 23.13
C CYS A 561 19.41 12.18 22.99
N THR A 562 19.36 13.51 23.19
CA THR A 562 20.56 14.36 23.15
C THR A 562 21.54 14.00 24.28
N ILE A 563 21.04 13.67 25.47
CA ILE A 563 21.85 13.21 26.60
C ILE A 563 22.53 11.86 26.27
N VAL A 564 21.80 10.90 25.69
CA VAL A 564 22.35 9.59 25.31
C VAL A 564 23.37 9.72 24.17
N GLU A 565 23.12 10.56 23.17
CA GLU A 565 24.08 10.87 22.10
C GLU A 565 25.39 11.41 22.67
N ALA A 566 25.32 12.39 23.56
CA ALA A 566 26.49 12.99 24.20
C ALA A 566 27.28 11.97 25.05
N LEU A 567 26.60 11.04 25.73
CA LEU A 567 27.23 9.94 26.47
C LEU A 567 27.88 8.89 25.56
N ALA A 568 27.38 8.72 24.33
CA ALA A 568 27.86 7.78 23.33
C ALA A 568 29.03 8.32 22.45
N THR A 569 29.52 9.54 22.74
CA THR A 569 30.75 10.09 22.12
C THR A 569 32.00 9.26 22.44
N ILE A 570 32.04 8.65 23.63
CA ILE A 570 33.16 7.82 24.11
C ILE A 570 32.98 6.37 23.58
N PRO A 571 33.89 5.81 22.76
CA PRO A 571 33.68 4.52 22.10
C PRO A 571 33.36 3.34 23.05
N SER A 572 33.97 3.27 24.23
CA SER A 572 33.67 2.22 25.22
C SER A 572 32.26 2.35 25.82
N ARG A 573 31.75 3.57 25.97
CA ARG A 573 30.36 3.83 26.36
C ARG A 573 29.40 3.61 25.21
N LYS A 574 29.78 3.96 23.97
CA LYS A 574 28.98 3.73 22.76
C LYS A 574 28.58 2.26 22.62
N GLN A 575 29.51 1.33 22.89
CA GLN A 575 29.21 -0.10 22.92
C GLN A 575 28.11 -0.44 23.93
N GLN A 576 28.24 0.03 25.18
CA GLN A 576 27.27 -0.23 26.25
C GLN A 576 25.91 0.45 26.01
N VAL A 577 25.91 1.65 25.40
CA VAL A 577 24.70 2.37 24.99
C VAL A 577 23.99 1.65 23.84
N LEU A 578 24.72 1.13 22.85
CA LEU A 578 24.13 0.35 21.76
C LEU A 578 23.56 -0.98 22.25
N ASP A 579 24.30 -1.73 23.08
CA ASP A 579 23.80 -2.94 23.76
C ASP A 579 22.49 -2.65 24.52
N LEU A 580 22.40 -1.51 25.23
CA LEU A 580 21.21 -1.10 25.96
C LEU A 580 20.05 -0.70 25.03
N LEU A 581 20.28 0.18 24.06
CA LEU A 581 19.24 0.64 23.13
C LEU A 581 18.67 -0.52 22.30
N THR A 582 19.50 -1.50 21.94
CA THR A 582 19.07 -2.77 21.30
C THR A 582 18.03 -3.49 22.16
N SER A 583 18.21 -3.50 23.49
CA SER A 583 17.29 -4.16 24.44
C SER A 583 15.96 -3.43 24.66
N TYR A 584 15.74 -2.29 23.97
CA TYR A 584 14.50 -1.51 23.98
C TYR A 584 13.72 -1.59 22.65
N LEU A 585 14.18 -2.37 21.66
CA LEU A 585 13.46 -2.55 20.38
C LEU A 585 12.08 -3.23 20.56
N ASP A 586 11.83 -3.84 21.74
CA ASP A 586 10.54 -4.40 22.14
C ASP A 586 9.46 -3.34 22.41
N GLU A 587 9.83 -2.13 22.83
CA GLU A 587 8.89 -1.02 23.08
C GLU A 587 8.31 -0.42 21.79
N LEU A 588 8.90 -0.68 20.61
CA LEU A 588 8.44 -0.11 19.33
C LEU A 588 6.96 -0.41 19.05
N SER A 589 6.52 -1.66 19.28
CA SER A 589 5.13 -2.10 19.13
C SER A 589 4.15 -1.46 20.13
N ILE A 590 4.65 -0.90 21.24
CA ILE A 590 3.83 -0.29 22.31
C ILE A 590 3.80 1.23 22.16
N ALA A 591 4.93 1.84 21.78
CA ALA A 591 5.09 3.29 21.68
C ALA A 591 4.65 3.87 20.33
N GLY A 592 4.67 3.08 19.24
CA GLY A 592 4.33 3.54 17.90
C GLY A 592 5.16 4.75 17.48
N GLU A 593 4.49 5.78 16.94
CA GLU A 593 5.11 7.05 16.52
C GLU A 593 5.93 7.73 17.64
N CYS A 594 5.59 7.49 18.93
CA CYS A 594 6.35 8.05 20.05
C CYS A 594 7.75 7.45 20.22
N ALA A 595 8.14 6.46 19.40
CA ALA A 595 9.50 5.95 19.31
C ALA A 595 10.40 6.67 18.28
N ALA A 596 9.88 7.63 17.51
CA ALA A 596 10.60 8.29 16.41
C ALA A 596 11.99 8.84 16.83
N GLU A 597 12.06 9.57 17.94
CA GLU A 597 13.32 10.12 18.45
C GLU A 597 14.35 9.03 18.84
N TYR A 598 13.87 7.92 19.38
CA TYR A 598 14.70 6.77 19.77
C TYR A 598 15.26 6.05 18.53
N LEU A 599 14.44 5.85 17.49
CA LEU A 599 14.85 5.26 16.21
C LEU A 599 15.90 6.11 15.52
N ALA A 600 15.66 7.42 15.41
CA ALA A 600 16.60 8.37 14.80
C ALA A 600 17.95 8.39 15.55
N LEU A 601 17.92 8.35 16.88
CA LEU A 601 19.15 8.20 17.69
C LEU A 601 19.85 6.86 17.41
N TYR A 602 19.13 5.74 17.39
CA TYR A 602 19.71 4.42 17.18
C TYR A 602 20.38 4.32 15.80
N GLN A 603 19.67 4.72 14.74
CA GLN A 603 20.20 4.82 13.37
C GLN A 603 21.44 5.72 13.28
N LYS A 604 21.43 6.89 13.93
CA LYS A 604 22.56 7.83 14.02
C LYS A 604 23.77 7.26 14.78
N LEU A 605 23.55 6.35 15.73
CA LEU A 605 24.64 5.67 16.43
C LEU A 605 25.22 4.51 15.60
N ILE A 606 24.41 3.77 14.84
CA ILE A 606 24.86 2.63 14.02
C ILE A 606 25.34 3.00 12.61
N THR A 607 25.29 4.27 12.20
CA THR A 607 25.55 4.71 10.80
C THR A 607 26.88 4.19 10.22
N SER A 608 27.92 4.04 11.03
CA SER A 608 29.19 3.46 10.58
C SER A 608 29.16 1.93 10.63
N ALA A 609 29.45 1.29 9.49
CA ALA A 609 29.30 -0.15 9.26
C ALA A 609 29.92 -1.07 10.32
N HIS A 610 31.00 -0.66 11.01
CA HIS A 610 31.58 -1.47 12.09
C HIS A 610 30.64 -1.69 13.28
N TRP A 611 29.72 -0.75 13.57
CA TRP A 611 28.67 -0.95 14.57
C TRP A 611 27.53 -1.84 14.03
N LYS A 612 27.17 -1.74 12.75
CA LYS A 612 26.23 -2.67 12.09
C LYS A 612 26.76 -4.12 12.18
N VAL A 613 28.03 -4.35 11.86
CA VAL A 613 28.67 -5.68 11.93
C VAL A 613 28.75 -6.20 13.38
N TYR A 614 29.11 -5.35 14.34
CA TYR A 614 29.13 -5.70 15.77
C TYR A 614 27.75 -6.17 16.28
N LEU A 615 26.67 -5.46 15.90
CA LEU A 615 25.31 -5.80 16.30
C LEU A 615 24.77 -7.05 15.56
N ALA A 616 25.13 -7.24 14.28
CA ALA A 616 24.83 -8.48 13.57
C ALA A 616 25.48 -9.69 14.25
N ALA A 617 26.76 -9.59 14.65
CA ALA A 617 27.47 -10.62 15.40
C ALA A 617 26.89 -10.86 16.82
N ARG A 618 26.22 -9.87 17.42
CA ARG A 618 25.44 -10.01 18.67
C ARG A 618 24.06 -10.65 18.47
N GLY A 619 23.62 -10.92 17.24
CA GLY A 619 22.35 -11.57 16.95
C GLY A 619 21.14 -10.63 16.79
N VAL A 620 21.37 -9.33 16.53
CA VAL A 620 20.28 -8.34 16.38
C VAL A 620 19.38 -8.64 15.17
N LEU A 621 19.91 -9.23 14.10
CA LEU A 621 19.15 -9.54 12.88
C LEU A 621 18.01 -10.55 13.11
N PRO A 622 18.24 -11.76 13.67
CA PRO A 622 17.15 -12.64 14.12
C PRO A 622 16.19 -11.99 15.11
N TYR A 623 16.67 -11.11 15.99
CA TYR A 623 15.82 -10.43 16.97
C TYR A 623 14.84 -9.45 16.30
N VAL A 624 15.31 -8.62 15.35
CA VAL A 624 14.46 -7.72 14.55
C VAL A 624 13.48 -8.52 13.69
N GLY A 625 13.91 -9.60 13.04
CA GLY A 625 13.02 -10.49 12.28
C GLY A 625 11.89 -11.12 13.12
N ASN A 626 12.19 -11.49 14.37
CA ASN A 626 11.20 -11.97 15.33
C ASN A 626 10.23 -10.87 15.79
N LEU A 627 10.67 -9.62 15.91
CA LEU A 627 9.80 -8.47 16.23
C LEU A 627 8.86 -8.14 15.04
N ILE A 628 9.40 -8.12 13.81
CA ILE A 628 8.62 -7.99 12.56
C ILE A 628 7.51 -9.05 12.51
N THR A 629 7.87 -10.32 12.74
CA THR A 629 6.92 -11.45 12.72
C THR A 629 5.81 -11.30 13.78
N LYS A 630 6.14 -10.84 14.99
CA LYS A 630 5.14 -10.56 16.06
C LYS A 630 4.19 -9.43 15.69
N GLU A 631 4.72 -8.36 15.10
CA GLU A 631 3.92 -7.18 14.73
C GLU A 631 2.97 -7.50 13.56
N ILE A 632 3.40 -8.34 12.62
CA ILE A 632 2.53 -8.91 11.57
C ILE A 632 1.44 -9.80 12.17
N ALA A 633 1.77 -10.66 13.15
CA ALA A 633 0.76 -11.46 13.84
C ALA A 633 -0.26 -10.59 14.62
N ARG A 634 0.18 -9.44 15.17
CA ARG A 634 -0.71 -8.43 15.77
C ARG A 634 -1.66 -7.81 14.74
N LEU A 635 -1.15 -7.50 13.54
CA LEU A 635 -1.96 -6.97 12.44
C LEU A 635 -3.02 -7.97 11.96
N LEU A 636 -2.65 -9.24 11.76
CA LEU A 636 -3.57 -10.29 11.35
C LEU A 636 -4.67 -10.54 12.42
N ALA A 637 -4.33 -10.49 13.71
CA ALA A 637 -5.33 -10.60 14.77
C ALA A 637 -6.30 -9.40 14.83
N LEU A 638 -5.87 -8.21 14.40
CA LEU A 638 -6.73 -7.02 14.30
C LEU A 638 -7.60 -7.03 13.03
N GLU A 639 -7.14 -7.65 11.94
CA GLU A 639 -7.89 -7.87 10.70
C GLU A 639 -9.16 -8.70 10.94
N GLU A 640 -9.07 -9.73 11.78
CA GLU A 640 -10.19 -10.61 12.12
C GLU A 640 -11.17 -10.01 13.15
N ALA A 641 -10.67 -9.17 14.07
CA ALA A 641 -11.41 -8.79 15.28
C ALA A 641 -11.87 -7.32 15.33
N THR A 642 -11.36 -6.42 14.48
CA THR A 642 -11.56 -4.97 14.63
C THR A 642 -11.67 -4.20 13.31
N LEU A 643 -12.44 -3.10 13.33
CA LEU A 643 -12.36 -2.01 12.35
C LEU A 643 -11.56 -0.85 12.96
N SER A 644 -10.26 -0.76 12.67
CA SER A 644 -9.44 0.36 13.15
C SER A 644 -9.61 1.62 12.27
N THR A 645 -9.53 2.79 12.90
CA THR A 645 -9.38 4.11 12.24
C THR A 645 -7.98 4.70 12.40
N ASP A 646 -7.05 3.97 13.02
CA ASP A 646 -5.67 4.44 13.21
C ASP A 646 -4.87 4.40 11.90
N LEU A 647 -4.38 5.55 11.47
CA LEU A 647 -3.53 5.72 10.29
C LEU A 647 -2.06 5.36 10.59
N GLN A 648 -1.63 5.43 11.86
CA GLN A 648 -0.28 5.07 12.31
C GLN A 648 -0.13 3.56 12.61
N GLN A 649 -1.22 2.78 12.46
CA GLN A 649 -1.21 1.33 12.52
C GLN A 649 -0.23 0.80 11.45
N GLY A 650 0.85 0.14 11.89
CA GLY A 650 1.96 -0.29 11.05
C GLY A 650 3.29 0.47 11.25
N TYR A 651 3.31 1.61 11.96
CA TYR A 651 4.52 2.41 12.19
C TYR A 651 5.70 1.60 12.76
N ALA A 652 5.44 0.76 13.76
CA ALA A 652 6.45 -0.09 14.38
C ALA A 652 7.04 -1.11 13.37
N LEU A 653 6.20 -1.64 12.49
CA LEU A 653 6.60 -2.58 11.45
C LEU A 653 7.48 -1.90 10.40
N LYS A 654 7.05 -0.76 9.84
CA LYS A 654 7.86 0.05 8.90
C LYS A 654 9.22 0.39 9.50
N SER A 655 9.24 0.79 10.77
CA SER A 655 10.45 1.15 11.51
C SER A 655 11.41 -0.03 11.69
N LEU A 656 10.90 -1.22 12.02
CA LEU A 656 11.70 -2.44 12.15
C LEU A 656 12.20 -2.94 10.78
N THR A 657 11.39 -2.84 9.74
CA THR A 657 11.74 -3.22 8.36
C THR A 657 12.80 -2.29 7.76
N GLY A 658 12.66 -0.97 7.93
CA GLY A 658 13.69 -0.01 7.53
C GLY A 658 14.98 -0.15 8.33
N LEU A 659 14.89 -0.51 9.61
CA LEU A 659 16.07 -0.90 10.38
C LEU A 659 16.73 -2.16 9.79
N LEU A 660 15.96 -3.20 9.50
CA LEU A 660 16.44 -4.44 8.88
C LEU A 660 17.14 -4.18 7.54
N SER A 661 16.51 -3.41 6.65
CA SER A 661 17.08 -2.98 5.36
C SER A 661 18.45 -2.34 5.56
N SER A 662 18.56 -1.41 6.52
CA SER A 662 19.83 -0.74 6.81
C SER A 662 20.96 -1.68 7.28
N PHE A 663 20.67 -2.89 7.74
CA PHE A 663 21.71 -3.90 7.99
C PHE A 663 22.03 -4.73 6.73
N VAL A 664 21.05 -4.95 5.84
CA VAL A 664 21.21 -5.71 4.58
C VAL A 664 22.03 -4.92 3.55
N GLU A 665 21.97 -3.59 3.56
CA GLU A 665 22.89 -2.68 2.83
C GLU A 665 24.38 -3.05 2.94
N VAL A 666 24.79 -3.64 4.08
CA VAL A 666 26.19 -3.94 4.36
C VAL A 666 26.54 -5.30 3.79
N GLU A 667 27.25 -5.32 2.67
CA GLU A 667 27.62 -6.52 1.91
C GLU A 667 28.19 -7.69 2.75
N SER A 668 29.01 -7.42 3.75
CA SER A 668 29.55 -8.46 4.65
C SER A 668 28.50 -9.08 5.59
N ILE A 669 27.43 -8.35 5.89
CA ILE A 669 26.26 -8.81 6.62
C ILE A 669 25.30 -9.53 5.66
N LYS A 670 25.02 -8.94 4.50
CA LYS A 670 24.20 -9.52 3.41
C LYS A 670 24.62 -10.96 3.15
N ARG A 671 25.90 -11.20 2.80
CA ARG A 671 26.46 -12.54 2.53
C ARG A 671 26.29 -13.56 3.66
N HIS A 672 26.37 -13.16 4.94
CA HIS A 672 26.29 -14.11 6.06
C HIS A 672 24.84 -14.40 6.52
N PHE A 673 23.91 -13.48 6.28
CA PHE A 673 22.53 -13.58 6.78
C PHE A 673 21.46 -13.76 5.68
N LYS A 674 21.79 -13.65 4.38
CA LYS A 674 20.87 -13.78 3.21
C LYS A 674 19.86 -14.92 3.40
N SER A 675 20.35 -16.16 3.43
CA SER A 675 19.51 -17.38 3.53
C SER A 675 18.69 -17.49 4.82
N ARG A 676 19.08 -16.83 5.92
CA ARG A 676 18.36 -16.85 7.20
C ARG A 676 17.27 -15.79 7.30
N LEU A 677 17.36 -14.73 6.49
CA LEU A 677 16.41 -13.62 6.50
C LEU A 677 15.33 -13.79 5.41
N VAL A 678 15.67 -14.34 4.25
CA VAL A 678 14.76 -14.55 3.10
C VAL A 678 13.40 -15.12 3.53
N GLY A 679 13.36 -16.21 4.30
CA GLY A 679 12.09 -16.81 4.73
C GLY A 679 11.24 -15.92 5.63
N THR A 680 11.87 -15.07 6.45
CA THR A 680 11.19 -14.10 7.32
C THR A 680 10.64 -12.92 6.51
N VAL A 681 11.42 -12.42 5.55
CA VAL A 681 11.01 -11.31 4.67
C VAL A 681 9.89 -11.77 3.73
N LEU A 682 10.00 -12.97 3.13
CA LEU A 682 8.98 -13.57 2.27
C LEU A 682 7.66 -13.80 3.01
N ASN A 683 7.70 -14.47 4.17
CA ASN A 683 6.51 -14.67 4.99
C ASN A 683 5.90 -13.33 5.44
N GLY A 684 6.73 -12.33 5.72
CA GLY A 684 6.26 -10.99 6.05
C GLY A 684 5.52 -10.32 4.90
N TYR A 685 6.13 -10.28 3.71
CA TYR A 685 5.55 -9.74 2.48
C TYR A 685 4.19 -10.40 2.16
N LEU A 686 4.14 -11.74 2.19
CA LEU A 686 2.92 -12.52 1.91
C LEU A 686 1.82 -12.22 2.92
N CYS A 687 2.14 -12.17 4.22
CA CYS A 687 1.17 -11.86 5.26
C CYS A 687 0.62 -10.43 5.16
N LEU A 688 1.44 -9.43 4.81
CA LEU A 688 0.95 -8.07 4.54
C LEU A 688 0.06 -8.03 3.29
N ARG A 689 0.34 -8.84 2.26
CA ARG A 689 -0.52 -8.93 1.06
C ARG A 689 -1.91 -9.52 1.36
N LYS A 690 -2.11 -10.16 2.51
CA LYS A 690 -3.43 -10.62 2.98
C LYS A 690 -4.27 -9.52 3.65
N LEU A 691 -3.66 -8.42 4.10
CA LEU A 691 -4.36 -7.35 4.83
C LEU A 691 -5.16 -6.46 3.87
N VAL A 692 -6.43 -6.25 4.22
CA VAL A 692 -7.43 -5.47 3.47
C VAL A 692 -8.11 -4.44 4.37
N VAL A 693 -8.50 -4.82 5.58
CA VAL A 693 -9.25 -3.99 6.53
C VAL A 693 -8.33 -3.11 7.38
N GLN A 694 -7.21 -3.65 7.84
CA GLN A 694 -6.19 -2.94 8.62
C GLN A 694 -5.11 -2.28 7.74
N ARG A 695 -5.21 -2.42 6.41
CA ARG A 695 -4.24 -1.90 5.45
C ARG A 695 -4.12 -0.36 5.53
N THR A 696 -2.91 0.14 5.75
CA THR A 696 -2.57 1.57 5.81
C THR A 696 -1.38 1.83 4.89
N LYS A 697 -1.16 3.09 4.50
CA LYS A 697 0.01 3.48 3.71
C LYS A 697 1.35 3.02 4.33
N LEU A 698 1.46 3.03 5.67
CA LEU A 698 2.65 2.52 6.36
C LEU A 698 2.86 1.02 6.15
N ILE A 699 1.78 0.25 6.00
CA ILE A 699 1.80 -1.18 5.68
C ILE A 699 2.10 -1.40 4.19
N ASP A 700 1.57 -0.57 3.29
CA ASP A 700 1.92 -0.56 1.86
C ASP A 700 3.42 -0.30 1.67
N GLU A 701 3.94 0.81 2.19
CA GLU A 701 5.38 1.15 2.16
C GLU A 701 6.24 0.05 2.80
N THR A 702 5.75 -0.63 3.85
CA THR A 702 6.47 -1.79 4.42
C THR A 702 6.45 -2.98 3.48
N GLN A 703 5.33 -3.27 2.83
CA GLN A 703 5.20 -4.33 1.84
C GLN A 703 6.17 -4.10 0.66
N ASP A 704 6.28 -2.86 0.19
CA ASP A 704 7.20 -2.50 -0.90
C ASP A 704 8.66 -2.62 -0.45
N MET A 705 9.02 -2.12 0.75
CA MET A 705 10.36 -2.31 1.33
C MET A 705 10.73 -3.79 1.59
N LEU A 706 9.74 -4.67 1.83
CA LEU A 706 9.97 -6.11 1.92
C LEU A 706 10.12 -6.75 0.53
N LEU A 707 9.47 -6.22 -0.51
CA LEU A 707 9.61 -6.68 -1.89
C LEU A 707 10.97 -6.29 -2.48
N GLU A 708 11.36 -5.02 -2.34
CA GLU A 708 12.68 -4.50 -2.69
C GLU A 708 13.77 -5.32 -1.98
N MET A 709 13.63 -5.57 -0.68
CA MET A 709 14.57 -6.40 0.08
C MET A 709 14.58 -7.87 -0.39
N LEU A 710 13.46 -8.42 -0.88
CA LEU A 710 13.46 -9.76 -1.50
C LEU A 710 14.21 -9.75 -2.82
N GLU A 711 13.99 -8.76 -3.67
CA GLU A 711 14.67 -8.59 -4.95
C GLU A 711 16.18 -8.45 -4.76
N ASP A 712 16.57 -7.55 -3.86
CA ASP A 712 17.96 -7.32 -3.47
C ASP A 712 18.61 -8.54 -2.77
N MET A 713 17.79 -9.48 -2.24
CA MET A 713 18.22 -10.75 -1.64
C MET A 713 17.99 -12.00 -2.52
N THR A 714 17.53 -11.85 -3.76
CA THR A 714 17.30 -12.97 -4.70
C THR A 714 18.01 -12.79 -6.04
N THR A 715 18.29 -11.54 -6.42
CA THR A 715 19.35 -11.22 -7.38
C THR A 715 20.73 -11.71 -6.88
N GLY A 716 21.60 -12.07 -7.82
CA GLY A 716 22.90 -12.67 -7.54
C GLY A 716 23.20 -13.88 -8.41
N THR A 717 23.67 -14.96 -7.79
CA THR A 717 24.09 -16.18 -8.49
C THR A 717 22.94 -17.16 -8.70
N GLU A 718 23.01 -17.96 -9.77
CA GLU A 718 22.00 -18.99 -10.11
C GLU A 718 21.66 -19.89 -8.90
N SER A 719 22.67 -20.31 -8.11
CA SER A 719 22.50 -21.12 -6.90
C SER A 719 21.65 -20.45 -5.81
N GLU A 720 21.69 -19.12 -5.70
CA GLU A 720 20.86 -18.37 -4.75
C GLU A 720 19.42 -18.26 -5.24
N THR A 721 19.20 -18.10 -6.55
CA THR A 721 17.86 -18.17 -7.18
C THR A 721 17.23 -19.53 -6.95
N LYS A 722 17.98 -20.63 -7.18
CA LYS A 722 17.52 -22.01 -6.92
C LYS A 722 17.16 -22.23 -5.45
N ALA A 723 17.96 -21.71 -4.52
CA ALA A 723 17.67 -21.76 -3.10
C ALA A 723 16.41 -20.94 -2.72
N PHE A 724 16.19 -19.78 -3.35
CA PHE A 724 14.98 -18.99 -3.14
C PHE A 724 13.72 -19.72 -3.62
N MET A 725 13.76 -20.34 -4.81
CA MET A 725 12.63 -21.12 -5.34
C MET A 725 12.24 -22.25 -4.38
N ALA A 726 13.22 -22.94 -3.78
CA ALA A 726 12.96 -23.94 -2.76
C ALA A 726 12.31 -23.36 -1.48
N VAL A 727 12.73 -22.17 -1.03
CA VAL A 727 12.09 -21.47 0.10
C VAL A 727 10.67 -21.01 -0.23
N CYS A 728 10.40 -20.60 -1.47
CA CYS A 728 9.04 -20.30 -1.95
C CYS A 728 8.14 -21.53 -1.89
N ILE A 729 8.58 -22.69 -2.36
CA ILE A 729 7.83 -23.95 -2.30
C ILE A 729 7.61 -24.40 -0.84
N GLU A 730 8.63 -24.36 0.00
CA GLU A 730 8.50 -24.68 1.44
C GLU A 730 7.53 -23.72 2.16
N THR A 731 7.51 -22.44 1.77
CA THR A 731 6.55 -21.45 2.28
C THR A 731 5.13 -21.76 1.78
N ALA A 732 4.97 -22.14 0.51
CA ALA A 732 3.69 -22.56 -0.06
C ALA A 732 3.15 -23.84 0.59
N LYS A 733 4.00 -24.78 1.00
CA LYS A 733 3.59 -26.01 1.71
C LYS A 733 2.95 -25.74 3.09
N ARG A 734 3.26 -24.61 3.74
CA ARG A 734 2.83 -24.29 5.12
C ARG A 734 1.43 -23.69 5.29
N TYR A 735 0.77 -23.25 4.21
CA TYR A 735 -0.59 -22.71 4.27
C TYR A 735 -1.67 -23.80 4.07
N ASN A 736 -2.87 -23.60 4.62
CA ASN A 736 -3.99 -24.54 4.45
C ASN A 736 -4.44 -24.65 2.98
N LEU A 737 -5.07 -25.76 2.60
CA LEU A 737 -5.56 -25.98 1.21
C LEU A 737 -6.69 -25.01 0.82
N ASP A 738 -7.44 -24.51 1.81
CA ASP A 738 -8.55 -23.56 1.63
C ASP A 738 -8.07 -22.10 1.38
N ASP A 739 -6.78 -21.81 1.57
CA ASP A 739 -6.19 -20.50 1.27
C ASP A 739 -5.79 -20.43 -0.22
N TYR A 740 -6.77 -20.13 -1.08
CA TYR A 740 -6.49 -19.98 -2.52
C TYR A 740 -5.72 -18.69 -2.85
N ARG A 741 -5.83 -17.63 -2.03
CA ARG A 741 -5.31 -16.28 -2.38
C ARG A 741 -3.81 -16.15 -2.16
N THR A 742 -3.25 -16.78 -1.11
CA THR A 742 -1.83 -16.58 -0.75
C THR A 742 -0.83 -17.31 -1.65
N PRO A 743 -1.07 -18.58 -2.05
CA PRO A 743 -0.15 -19.30 -2.91
C PRO A 743 -0.03 -18.70 -4.33
N VAL A 744 -1.06 -17.98 -4.82
CA VAL A 744 -1.02 -17.22 -6.08
C VAL A 744 0.26 -16.39 -6.16
N PHE A 745 0.50 -15.52 -5.18
CA PHE A 745 1.63 -14.59 -5.21
C PHE A 745 3.00 -15.29 -5.16
N ILE A 746 3.06 -16.50 -4.61
CA ILE A 746 4.27 -17.34 -4.61
C ILE A 746 4.48 -17.91 -6.01
N PHE A 747 3.44 -18.50 -6.61
CA PHE A 747 3.52 -19.13 -7.93
C PHE A 747 3.67 -18.09 -9.07
N GLU A 748 3.02 -16.93 -8.99
CA GLU A 748 3.27 -15.77 -9.87
C GLU A 748 4.75 -15.37 -9.84
N ARG A 749 5.33 -15.26 -8.64
CA ARG A 749 6.75 -14.88 -8.53
C ARG A 749 7.69 -15.98 -9.00
N LEU A 750 7.32 -17.24 -8.88
CA LEU A 750 8.06 -18.36 -9.49
C LEU A 750 7.98 -18.32 -11.03
N CYS A 751 6.82 -17.97 -11.60
CA CYS A 751 6.69 -17.72 -13.04
C CYS A 751 7.68 -16.64 -13.50
N SER A 752 7.65 -15.44 -12.89
CA SER A 752 8.55 -14.32 -13.26
C SER A 752 10.04 -14.59 -13.04
N ILE A 753 10.40 -15.60 -12.23
CA ILE A 753 11.80 -16.02 -12.01
C ILE A 753 12.25 -17.07 -13.03
N ILE A 754 11.33 -17.88 -13.55
CA ILE A 754 11.61 -18.87 -14.59
C ILE A 754 11.61 -18.21 -15.97
N TYR A 755 10.63 -17.33 -16.22
CA TYR A 755 10.49 -16.57 -17.45
C TYR A 755 9.97 -15.17 -17.10
N PRO A 756 10.83 -14.13 -17.09
CA PRO A 756 10.39 -12.76 -16.89
C PRO A 756 9.65 -12.29 -18.14
N GLU A 757 8.32 -12.28 -18.09
CA GLU A 757 7.50 -11.77 -19.19
C GLU A 757 7.79 -10.28 -19.39
N GLU A 758 8.30 -9.92 -20.56
CA GLU A 758 8.38 -8.53 -20.97
C GLU A 758 6.97 -7.96 -21.07
N ASN A 759 6.65 -6.95 -20.25
CA ASN A 759 5.36 -6.29 -20.33
C ASN A 759 5.21 -5.63 -21.71
N GLU A 760 4.23 -6.05 -22.49
CA GLU A 760 3.73 -5.27 -23.62
C GLU A 760 3.30 -3.88 -23.09
N VAL A 761 3.79 -2.81 -23.70
CA VAL A 761 3.46 -1.45 -23.27
C VAL A 761 2.05 -1.12 -23.73
N THR A 762 1.07 -1.40 -22.87
CA THR A 762 -0.38 -1.34 -23.16
C THR A 762 -0.91 0.05 -23.49
N GLU A 763 -0.18 1.10 -23.11
CA GLU A 763 -0.43 2.47 -23.55
C GLU A 763 0.87 3.28 -23.51
N PHE A 764 1.15 4.01 -24.59
CA PHE A 764 2.18 5.05 -24.62
C PHE A 764 1.63 6.29 -25.34
N PHE A 765 2.29 7.43 -25.11
CA PHE A 765 1.85 8.71 -25.66
C PHE A 765 2.77 9.16 -26.79
N VAL A 766 2.23 9.90 -27.76
CA VAL A 766 2.92 10.36 -28.97
C VAL A 766 2.70 11.85 -29.19
N THR A 767 3.77 12.59 -29.39
CA THR A 767 3.78 14.04 -29.65
C THR A 767 4.25 14.29 -31.07
N LEU A 768 3.39 14.92 -31.89
CA LEU A 768 3.61 15.15 -33.31
C LEU A 768 4.00 16.62 -33.54
N GLU A 769 5.25 16.87 -33.91
CA GLU A 769 5.82 18.21 -34.09
C GLU A 769 6.35 18.43 -35.51
N LYS A 770 6.34 19.68 -35.98
CA LYS A 770 6.99 20.05 -37.25
C LYS A 770 8.50 20.16 -37.05
N ASP A 771 9.27 19.96 -38.12
CA ASP A 771 10.66 20.41 -38.16
C ASP A 771 10.71 21.96 -38.08
N PRO A 772 11.39 22.56 -37.09
CA PRO A 772 11.51 24.02 -36.95
C PRO A 772 12.08 24.73 -38.17
N GLN A 773 12.81 24.04 -39.05
CA GLN A 773 13.35 24.59 -40.30
C GLN A 773 12.33 24.58 -41.45
N GLN A 774 11.18 23.91 -41.27
CA GLN A 774 10.12 23.78 -42.28
C GLN A 774 8.74 24.26 -41.81
N GLU A 775 8.64 24.92 -40.65
CA GLU A 775 7.36 25.40 -40.08
C GLU A 775 6.53 26.28 -41.02
N ASP A 776 7.18 27.13 -41.83
CA ASP A 776 6.53 28.01 -42.82
C ASP A 776 6.00 27.28 -44.07
N PHE A 777 6.52 26.06 -44.35
CA PHE A 777 6.15 25.28 -45.54
C PHE A 777 5.02 24.28 -45.26
N LEU A 778 4.96 23.76 -44.03
CA LEU A 778 3.91 22.85 -43.57
C LEU A 778 2.71 23.68 -43.07
N GLN A 779 1.54 23.54 -43.70
CA GLN A 779 0.31 24.16 -43.20
C GLN A 779 -0.33 23.32 -42.07
N GLY A 780 -1.46 23.77 -41.52
CA GLY A 780 -2.13 23.10 -40.40
C GLY A 780 -1.42 23.16 -39.04
N ARG A 781 -2.05 22.58 -38.00
CA ARG A 781 -1.51 22.35 -36.64
C ARG A 781 -2.22 21.14 -36.04
N MET A 782 -1.48 20.21 -35.43
CA MET A 782 -2.03 19.00 -34.78
C MET A 782 -2.77 19.37 -33.47
N PRO A 783 -4.11 19.26 -33.38
CA PRO A 783 -4.89 19.80 -32.26
C PRO A 783 -5.18 18.72 -31.19
N GLY A 784 -4.15 18.05 -30.68
CA GLY A 784 -4.33 16.97 -29.70
C GLY A 784 -3.07 16.43 -29.00
N ASN A 785 -1.88 17.03 -29.21
CA ASN A 785 -0.66 16.58 -28.53
C ASN A 785 -0.78 16.63 -26.99
N PRO A 786 -0.37 15.59 -26.24
CA PRO A 786 0.08 14.27 -26.72
C PRO A 786 -1.09 13.31 -26.97
N TYR A 787 -1.05 12.60 -28.09
CA TYR A 787 -2.03 11.57 -28.47
C TYR A 787 -1.72 10.24 -27.77
N SER A 788 -2.72 9.37 -27.56
CA SER A 788 -2.51 8.00 -27.06
C SER A 788 -2.24 7.01 -28.21
N SER A 789 -1.41 5.99 -27.97
CA SER A 789 -1.21 4.84 -28.87
C SER A 789 -2.50 4.08 -29.19
N ASN A 790 -3.54 4.24 -28.36
CA ASN A 790 -4.86 3.63 -28.53
C ASN A 790 -5.83 4.52 -29.35
N GLU A 791 -5.40 5.68 -29.83
CA GLU A 791 -6.22 6.60 -30.64
C GLU A 791 -6.22 6.20 -32.13
N PRO A 792 -7.38 6.21 -32.82
CA PRO A 792 -7.44 5.87 -34.25
C PRO A 792 -6.53 6.78 -35.10
N GLY A 793 -5.59 6.16 -35.81
CA GLY A 793 -4.58 6.83 -36.63
C GLY A 793 -3.22 7.06 -35.95
N ILE A 794 -3.01 6.58 -34.73
CA ILE A 794 -1.69 6.57 -34.05
C ILE A 794 -1.04 5.15 -34.10
N GLY A 795 -1.58 4.26 -34.93
CA GLY A 795 -1.04 2.94 -35.22
C GLY A 795 -2.01 2.09 -36.06
N PRO A 796 -1.64 0.85 -36.40
CA PRO A 796 -0.46 0.11 -35.90
C PRO A 796 0.90 0.49 -36.53
N LEU A 797 0.94 1.11 -37.71
CA LEU A 797 2.18 1.42 -38.44
C LEU A 797 2.51 2.92 -38.42
N MET A 798 3.79 3.26 -38.61
CA MET A 798 4.24 4.67 -38.75
C MET A 798 3.54 5.39 -39.93
N ARG A 799 3.16 4.61 -40.96
CA ARG A 799 2.27 4.98 -42.07
C ARG A 799 0.93 5.58 -41.63
N ASP A 800 0.33 5.06 -40.55
CA ASP A 800 -0.95 5.55 -40.05
C ASP A 800 -0.81 6.94 -39.42
N ILE A 801 0.31 7.18 -38.71
CA ILE A 801 0.67 8.50 -38.15
C ILE A 801 0.88 9.53 -39.27
N LYS A 802 1.61 9.17 -40.34
CA LYS A 802 1.76 10.02 -41.54
C LYS A 802 0.37 10.37 -42.11
N ASN A 803 -0.50 9.37 -42.28
CA ASN A 803 -1.85 9.58 -42.82
C ASN A 803 -2.71 10.48 -41.91
N LYS A 804 -2.62 10.34 -40.58
CA LYS A 804 -3.30 11.22 -39.62
C LYS A 804 -2.78 12.66 -39.68
N ILE A 805 -1.46 12.87 -39.77
CA ILE A 805 -0.86 14.20 -39.97
C ILE A 805 -1.36 14.83 -41.27
N CYS A 806 -1.39 14.07 -42.37
CA CYS A 806 -1.85 14.57 -43.66
C CYS A 806 -3.36 14.90 -43.68
N GLN A 807 -4.19 14.20 -42.90
CA GLN A 807 -5.62 14.50 -42.73
C GLN A 807 -5.83 15.72 -41.81
N ASP A 808 -5.26 15.72 -40.61
CA ASP A 808 -5.46 16.76 -39.59
C ASP A 808 -4.82 18.12 -39.97
N CYS A 809 -3.92 18.16 -40.97
CA CYS A 809 -3.28 19.38 -41.49
C CYS A 809 -3.69 19.77 -42.94
N ASP A 810 -4.75 19.19 -43.51
CA ASP A 810 -5.22 19.43 -44.90
C ASP A 810 -4.16 19.13 -46.01
N LEU A 811 -3.12 18.35 -45.72
CA LEU A 811 -2.04 17.99 -46.67
C LEU A 811 -2.43 16.81 -47.57
N VAL A 812 -3.63 16.88 -48.16
CA VAL A 812 -4.29 15.79 -48.92
C VAL A 812 -3.40 15.22 -50.04
N ALA A 813 -2.61 16.06 -50.71
CA ALA A 813 -1.71 15.66 -51.79
C ALA A 813 -0.59 14.68 -51.37
N LEU A 814 -0.33 14.53 -50.06
CA LEU A 814 0.70 13.64 -49.51
C LEU A 814 0.12 12.33 -48.96
N LEU A 815 -1.19 12.12 -49.01
CA LEU A 815 -1.80 10.84 -48.63
C LEU A 815 -1.41 9.71 -49.61
N GLU A 816 -1.32 10.02 -50.90
CA GLU A 816 -0.98 9.06 -51.97
C GLU A 816 0.54 9.01 -52.28
N ASP A 817 1.34 9.92 -51.73
CA ASP A 817 2.81 9.97 -51.90
C ASP A 817 3.53 9.61 -50.59
N ASP A 818 4.10 8.41 -50.53
CA ASP A 818 4.92 7.94 -49.42
C ASP A 818 6.37 8.43 -49.45
N SER A 819 6.79 9.10 -50.53
CA SER A 819 8.13 9.66 -50.66
C SER A 819 8.22 11.13 -50.23
N GLY A 820 7.10 11.85 -50.19
CA GLY A 820 7.05 13.30 -49.95
C GLY A 820 7.21 13.75 -48.48
N MET A 821 6.93 12.88 -47.50
CA MET A 821 7.01 13.21 -46.07
C MET A 821 7.86 12.20 -45.29
N GLU A 822 8.80 12.72 -44.48
CA GLU A 822 9.65 11.94 -43.57
C GLU A 822 9.15 12.09 -42.13
N LEU A 823 9.18 10.98 -41.37
CA LEU A 823 8.94 10.96 -39.91
C LEU A 823 10.24 10.64 -39.18
N LEU A 824 10.64 11.51 -38.25
CA LEU A 824 11.88 11.40 -37.50
C LEU A 824 11.60 11.13 -36.02
N VAL A 825 12.27 10.12 -35.45
CA VAL A 825 12.26 9.79 -34.02
C VAL A 825 13.71 9.78 -33.52
N ASN A 826 14.01 10.52 -32.46
CA ASN A 826 15.38 10.69 -31.95
C ASN A 826 16.41 11.08 -33.04
N ASN A 827 16.00 11.97 -33.97
CA ASN A 827 16.78 12.43 -35.14
C ASN A 827 17.19 11.31 -36.12
N LYS A 828 16.50 10.16 -36.12
CA LYS A 828 16.59 9.10 -37.14
C LYS A 828 15.31 9.08 -37.96
N ILE A 829 15.40 8.94 -39.28
CA ILE A 829 14.25 8.82 -40.17
C ILE A 829 13.75 7.37 -40.10
N ILE A 830 12.46 7.18 -39.88
CA ILE A 830 11.86 5.86 -39.65
C ILE A 830 11.07 5.42 -40.87
N SER A 831 11.26 4.18 -41.33
CA SER A 831 10.43 3.58 -42.38
C SER A 831 8.95 3.53 -41.98
N LEU A 832 8.07 3.91 -42.90
CA LEU A 832 6.62 3.99 -42.67
C LEU A 832 5.99 2.62 -42.36
N ASP A 833 6.61 1.53 -42.81
CA ASP A 833 6.09 0.17 -42.66
C ASP A 833 6.50 -0.50 -41.33
N LEU A 834 7.18 0.22 -40.43
CA LEU A 834 7.52 -0.26 -39.09
C LEU A 834 6.35 -0.09 -38.09
N PRO A 835 6.15 -1.04 -37.16
CA PRO A 835 5.14 -0.91 -36.10
C PRO A 835 5.48 0.22 -35.11
N VAL A 836 4.52 1.09 -34.81
CA VAL A 836 4.72 2.24 -33.90
C VAL A 836 5.20 1.81 -32.52
N ALA A 837 4.67 0.68 -32.00
CA ALA A 837 5.04 0.13 -30.70
C ALA A 837 6.49 -0.38 -30.65
N GLU A 838 7.01 -0.95 -31.76
CA GLU A 838 8.42 -1.34 -31.83
C GLU A 838 9.35 -0.14 -31.97
N VAL A 839 8.95 0.89 -32.74
CA VAL A 839 9.70 2.15 -32.85
C VAL A 839 9.78 2.82 -31.46
N TYR A 840 8.68 2.83 -30.69
CA TYR A 840 8.70 3.33 -29.32
C TYR A 840 9.69 2.55 -28.44
N LYS A 841 9.57 1.22 -28.40
CA LYS A 841 10.39 0.35 -27.52
C LYS A 841 11.87 0.33 -27.91
N LYS A 842 12.20 0.20 -29.20
CA LYS A 842 13.58 0.04 -29.71
C LYS A 842 14.30 1.37 -30.03
N VAL A 843 13.59 2.44 -30.38
CA VAL A 843 14.20 3.71 -30.86
C VAL A 843 14.00 4.89 -29.90
N TRP A 844 12.89 4.95 -29.15
CA TRP A 844 12.60 6.06 -28.23
C TRP A 844 12.98 5.75 -26.77
N CYS A 845 12.52 4.63 -26.22
CA CYS A 845 12.76 4.26 -24.82
C CYS A 845 14.24 4.02 -24.48
N THR A 846 15.10 3.80 -25.47
CA THR A 846 16.55 3.66 -25.30
C THR A 846 17.26 4.92 -24.82
N THR A 847 16.60 6.08 -24.88
CA THR A 847 17.10 7.34 -24.29
C THR A 847 16.08 8.06 -23.41
N ASN A 848 14.78 7.97 -23.72
CA ASN A 848 13.72 8.84 -23.15
C ASN A 848 12.61 8.00 -22.50
N GLU A 849 12.98 7.10 -21.58
CA GLU A 849 12.05 6.23 -20.87
C GLU A 849 11.02 7.03 -20.04
N GLY A 850 9.73 6.79 -20.28
CA GLY A 850 8.62 7.46 -19.58
C GLY A 850 8.15 8.79 -20.19
N GLU A 851 8.83 9.32 -21.22
CA GLU A 851 8.39 10.52 -21.94
C GLU A 851 7.57 10.18 -23.20
N PRO A 852 6.60 11.03 -23.61
CA PRO A 852 5.82 10.82 -24.83
C PRO A 852 6.71 10.87 -26.07
N MET A 853 6.52 9.92 -27.00
CA MET A 853 7.33 9.77 -28.20
C MET A 853 7.24 10.99 -29.10
N ARG A 854 8.33 11.76 -29.19
CA ARG A 854 8.40 12.94 -30.05
C ARG A 854 8.74 12.52 -31.48
N ILE A 855 7.74 12.57 -32.35
CA ILE A 855 7.89 12.38 -33.79
C ILE A 855 7.93 13.76 -34.46
N VAL A 856 9.03 14.05 -35.15
CA VAL A 856 9.18 15.28 -35.94
C VAL A 856 8.88 14.96 -37.40
N TYR A 857 7.92 15.64 -38.00
CA TYR A 857 7.54 15.44 -39.40
C TYR A 857 8.00 16.58 -40.31
N ARG A 858 8.47 16.23 -41.52
CA ARG A 858 9.00 17.18 -42.50
C ARG A 858 8.78 16.75 -43.95
N MET A 859 8.85 17.71 -44.87
CA MET A 859 8.88 17.45 -46.31
C MET A 859 10.27 16.97 -46.74
N ARG A 860 10.30 15.96 -47.59
CA ARG A 860 11.55 15.43 -48.17
C ARG A 860 12.16 16.42 -49.17
N GLY A 861 13.48 16.57 -49.13
CA GLY A 861 14.26 17.30 -50.14
C GLY A 861 14.22 18.83 -50.10
N LEU A 862 13.45 19.48 -49.21
CA LEU A 862 13.40 20.96 -49.13
C LEU A 862 14.71 21.60 -48.64
N LEU A 863 15.56 20.85 -47.92
CA LEU A 863 16.79 21.36 -47.30
C LEU A 863 18.07 20.72 -47.87
N GLY A 864 17.94 19.93 -48.95
CA GLY A 864 19.01 19.11 -49.52
C GLY A 864 18.80 17.61 -49.27
N ASP A 865 19.85 16.82 -49.49
CA ASP A 865 19.87 15.38 -49.19
C ASP A 865 19.84 15.14 -47.68
N ALA A 866 19.11 14.10 -47.24
CA ALA A 866 19.05 13.73 -45.84
C ALA A 866 20.43 13.30 -45.31
N THR A 867 20.77 13.74 -44.10
CA THR A 867 22.05 13.39 -43.42
C THR A 867 21.83 12.58 -42.14
N GLU A 868 20.56 12.35 -41.81
CA GLU A 868 20.08 11.54 -40.70
C GLU A 868 20.11 10.04 -41.05
N GLU A 869 20.21 9.21 -40.01
CA GLU A 869 20.22 7.74 -40.15
C GLU A 869 18.82 7.24 -40.51
N PHE A 870 18.69 6.42 -41.55
CA PHE A 870 17.42 5.83 -41.99
C PHE A 870 17.27 4.39 -41.48
N ILE A 871 16.19 4.11 -40.75
CA ILE A 871 15.87 2.78 -40.22
C ILE A 871 14.85 2.10 -41.13
N GLU A 872 15.33 1.17 -41.96
CA GLU A 872 14.50 0.32 -42.83
C GLU A 872 13.90 -0.88 -42.08
N SER A 873 14.67 -1.49 -41.17
CA SER A 873 14.25 -2.61 -40.33
C SER A 873 14.73 -2.43 -38.89
N LEU A 874 14.00 -3.02 -37.94
CA LEU A 874 14.34 -3.05 -36.52
C LEU A 874 14.76 -4.47 -36.13
N ASP A 875 16.07 -4.75 -36.17
CA ASP A 875 16.64 -6.10 -35.99
C ASP A 875 15.85 -6.99 -35.02
N SER A 876 15.29 -8.08 -35.57
CA SER A 876 14.49 -9.08 -34.86
C SER A 876 15.39 -10.24 -34.48
N THR A 877 16.05 -10.14 -33.33
CA THR A 877 16.90 -11.19 -32.73
C THR A 877 16.05 -12.33 -32.15
N THR A 878 15.12 -12.86 -32.96
CA THR A 878 14.05 -13.80 -32.59
C THR A 878 13.86 -14.94 -33.59
N ASP A 879 14.56 -14.89 -34.72
CA ASP A 879 14.43 -15.87 -35.82
C ASP A 879 15.53 -16.96 -35.77
N GLU A 880 16.44 -16.90 -34.78
CA GLU A 880 17.13 -18.10 -34.29
C GLU A 880 16.21 -18.76 -33.25
N GLU A 881 15.78 -20.00 -33.51
CA GLU A 881 14.95 -20.78 -32.57
C GLU A 881 15.75 -21.10 -31.29
N GLU A 882 15.65 -20.25 -30.26
CA GLU A 882 16.25 -20.51 -28.96
C GLU A 882 15.70 -21.82 -28.36
N ASP A 883 16.60 -22.69 -27.88
CA ASP A 883 16.22 -23.98 -27.29
C ASP A 883 15.36 -23.78 -26.03
N GLU A 884 14.09 -24.21 -26.11
CA GLU A 884 13.14 -24.12 -24.99
C GLU A 884 13.66 -24.77 -23.70
N GLU A 885 14.52 -25.79 -23.78
CA GLU A 885 15.09 -26.42 -22.57
C GLU A 885 16.20 -25.57 -21.92
N GLU A 886 16.89 -24.70 -22.67
CA GLU A 886 17.80 -23.68 -22.10
C GLU A 886 17.03 -22.44 -21.62
N VAL A 887 16.04 -21.95 -22.36
CA VAL A 887 15.22 -20.79 -21.96
C VAL A 887 14.47 -21.07 -20.65
N TYR A 888 13.84 -22.25 -20.53
CA TYR A 888 13.06 -22.62 -19.34
C TYR A 888 13.86 -23.40 -18.28
N LYS A 889 15.18 -23.53 -18.44
CA LYS A 889 16.11 -24.31 -17.59
C LYS A 889 15.95 -24.13 -16.08
N MET A 890 15.63 -22.91 -15.64
CA MET A 890 15.38 -22.59 -14.23
C MET A 890 14.18 -23.37 -13.65
N ALA A 891 13.21 -23.78 -14.47
CA ALA A 891 12.09 -24.62 -14.07
C ALA A 891 12.52 -26.03 -13.61
N GLY A 892 13.69 -26.53 -14.01
CA GLY A 892 14.21 -27.84 -13.58
C GLY A 892 14.45 -27.96 -12.06
N VAL A 893 14.48 -26.83 -11.35
CA VAL A 893 14.52 -26.76 -9.87
C VAL A 893 13.25 -27.34 -9.24
N MET A 894 12.11 -27.28 -9.95
CA MET A 894 10.80 -27.67 -9.42
C MET A 894 10.69 -29.16 -9.11
N ALA A 895 11.42 -30.01 -9.85
CA ALA A 895 11.61 -31.41 -9.49
C ALA A 895 12.50 -31.59 -8.24
N GLN A 896 13.55 -30.77 -8.08
CA GLN A 896 14.54 -30.91 -7.00
C GLN A 896 14.02 -30.47 -5.63
N CYS A 897 13.15 -29.45 -5.57
CA CYS A 897 12.59 -28.93 -4.31
C CYS A 897 11.24 -29.55 -3.91
N GLY A 898 10.75 -30.56 -4.63
CA GLY A 898 9.39 -31.07 -4.47
C GLY A 898 8.32 -30.00 -4.76
N GLY A 899 8.60 -29.12 -5.72
CA GLY A 899 7.69 -28.06 -6.19
C GLY A 899 6.54 -28.61 -7.01
N LEU A 900 6.82 -29.57 -7.89
CA LEU A 900 5.80 -30.27 -8.69
C LEU A 900 4.75 -30.97 -7.80
N GLU A 901 5.19 -31.64 -6.74
CA GLU A 901 4.31 -32.22 -5.70
C GLU A 901 3.44 -31.14 -5.04
N CYS A 902 4.03 -29.99 -4.70
CA CYS A 902 3.31 -28.88 -4.07
C CYS A 902 2.23 -28.33 -5.00
N MET A 903 2.54 -28.19 -6.29
CA MET A 903 1.60 -27.70 -7.29
C MET A 903 0.44 -28.68 -7.50
N LEU A 904 0.72 -29.99 -7.63
CA LEU A 904 -0.33 -31.01 -7.77
C LEU A 904 -1.23 -31.10 -6.52
N ASN A 905 -0.67 -31.07 -5.32
CA ASN A 905 -1.45 -31.06 -4.08
C ASN A 905 -2.31 -29.80 -3.93
N ARG A 906 -1.83 -28.63 -4.39
CA ARG A 906 -2.64 -27.39 -4.42
C ARG A 906 -3.74 -27.45 -5.46
N LEU A 907 -3.46 -27.96 -6.66
CA LEU A 907 -4.42 -28.09 -7.75
C LEU A 907 -5.56 -29.06 -7.36
N ALA A 908 -5.22 -30.21 -6.76
CA ALA A 908 -6.18 -31.18 -6.21
C ALA A 908 -7.00 -30.63 -5.01
N GLY A 909 -6.54 -29.56 -4.36
CA GLY A 909 -7.26 -28.89 -3.27
C GLY A 909 -8.42 -28.00 -3.75
N ILE A 910 -8.43 -27.58 -5.02
CA ILE A 910 -9.43 -26.66 -5.55
C ILE A 910 -10.75 -27.40 -5.80
N ARG A 911 -11.79 -27.05 -5.03
CA ARG A 911 -13.14 -27.64 -5.16
C ARG A 911 -14.19 -26.72 -5.79
N ASP A 912 -13.96 -25.41 -5.75
CA ASP A 912 -14.81 -24.40 -6.35
C ASP A 912 -14.02 -23.68 -7.44
N PHE A 913 -14.46 -23.81 -8.69
CA PHE A 913 -13.82 -23.17 -9.84
C PHE A 913 -13.85 -21.64 -9.74
N LYS A 914 -14.96 -21.04 -9.29
CA LYS A 914 -15.16 -19.59 -9.25
C LYS A 914 -14.28 -18.93 -8.19
N GLN A 915 -14.08 -19.58 -7.04
CA GLN A 915 -13.13 -19.12 -6.02
C GLN A 915 -11.67 -19.46 -6.36
N GLY A 916 -11.42 -20.61 -6.97
CA GLY A 916 -10.07 -21.11 -7.26
C GLY A 916 -9.44 -20.61 -8.56
N ARG A 917 -10.23 -20.06 -9.51
CA ARG A 917 -9.81 -19.75 -10.90
C ARG A 917 -8.44 -19.10 -11.02
N HIS A 918 -8.15 -18.08 -10.21
CA HIS A 918 -6.88 -17.34 -10.28
C HIS A 918 -5.68 -18.20 -9.89
N LEU A 919 -5.78 -18.99 -8.82
CA LEU A 919 -4.74 -19.95 -8.42
C LEU A 919 -4.59 -21.06 -9.46
N LEU A 920 -5.71 -21.54 -10.02
CA LEU A 920 -5.74 -22.55 -11.06
C LEU A 920 -4.98 -22.08 -12.32
N THR A 921 -5.29 -20.89 -12.85
CA THR A 921 -4.60 -20.30 -14.00
C THR A 921 -3.09 -20.10 -13.75
N VAL A 922 -2.70 -19.62 -12.56
CA VAL A 922 -1.28 -19.41 -12.24
C VAL A 922 -0.53 -20.74 -12.06
N LEU A 923 -1.18 -21.76 -11.45
CA LEU A 923 -0.61 -23.11 -11.37
C LEU A 923 -0.41 -23.74 -12.75
N LEU A 924 -1.38 -23.61 -13.67
CA LEU A 924 -1.25 -24.14 -15.03
C LEU A 924 -0.19 -23.41 -15.84
N LYS A 925 -0.07 -22.08 -15.69
CA LYS A 925 1.03 -21.28 -16.28
C LYS A 925 2.41 -21.75 -15.78
N LEU A 926 2.53 -22.03 -14.48
CA LEU A 926 3.77 -22.59 -13.94
C LEU A 926 4.01 -24.04 -14.40
N PHE A 927 2.96 -24.84 -14.58
CA PHE A 927 3.07 -26.19 -15.15
C PHE A 927 3.50 -26.18 -16.63
N SER A 928 3.00 -25.26 -17.46
CA SER A 928 3.39 -25.17 -18.88
C SER A 928 4.87 -24.81 -19.03
N TYR A 929 5.41 -23.93 -18.17
CA TYR A 929 6.85 -23.70 -18.06
C TYR A 929 7.59 -24.95 -17.58
N CYS A 930 7.06 -25.66 -16.57
CA CYS A 930 7.71 -26.85 -16.03
C CYS A 930 7.84 -27.97 -17.08
N VAL A 931 6.84 -28.23 -17.91
CA VAL A 931 6.88 -29.35 -18.88
C VAL A 931 7.81 -29.11 -20.07
N LYS A 932 8.28 -27.88 -20.32
CA LYS A 932 9.31 -27.64 -21.36
C LYS A 932 10.66 -28.29 -20.99
N VAL A 933 10.99 -28.39 -19.71
CA VAL A 933 12.20 -29.06 -19.21
C VAL A 933 11.98 -30.57 -19.01
N LYS A 934 12.84 -31.39 -19.61
CA LYS A 934 12.76 -32.86 -19.62
C LYS A 934 12.84 -33.49 -18.23
N VAL A 935 13.68 -32.96 -17.35
CA VAL A 935 13.84 -33.43 -15.96
C VAL A 935 12.50 -33.36 -15.19
N ASN A 936 11.69 -32.33 -15.45
CA ASN A 936 10.37 -32.20 -14.86
C ASN A 936 9.37 -33.18 -15.48
N ARG A 937 9.37 -33.38 -16.82
CA ARG A 937 8.52 -34.38 -17.48
C ARG A 937 8.77 -35.78 -16.91
N GLN A 938 10.03 -36.19 -16.83
CA GLN A 938 10.43 -37.49 -16.26
C GLN A 938 10.05 -37.65 -14.78
N GLN A 939 9.98 -36.57 -14.00
CA GLN A 939 9.43 -36.61 -12.64
C GLN A 939 7.89 -36.75 -12.65
N LEU A 940 7.19 -35.99 -13.50
CA LEU A 940 5.72 -35.99 -13.60
C LEU A 940 5.12 -37.30 -14.13
N VAL A 941 5.88 -38.09 -14.90
CA VAL A 941 5.48 -39.42 -15.39
C VAL A 941 5.40 -40.48 -14.27
N LYS A 942 6.07 -40.26 -13.12
CA LYS A 942 6.07 -41.23 -12.02
C LYS A 942 4.69 -41.39 -11.39
N LEU A 943 4.24 -42.63 -11.23
CA LEU A 943 2.96 -43.01 -10.60
C LEU A 943 2.74 -42.34 -9.23
N GLU A 944 3.81 -42.22 -8.43
CA GLU A 944 3.82 -41.61 -7.10
C GLU A 944 3.32 -40.15 -7.08
N MET A 945 3.44 -39.44 -8.20
CA MET A 945 2.98 -38.04 -8.34
C MET A 945 1.46 -37.94 -8.54
N ASN A 946 0.79 -39.02 -8.96
CA ASN A 946 -0.64 -39.06 -9.33
C ASN A 946 -1.08 -37.99 -10.36
N THR A 947 -0.14 -37.48 -11.17
CA THR A 947 -0.27 -36.31 -12.04
C THR A 947 -1.53 -36.33 -12.90
N LEU A 948 -1.79 -37.47 -13.56
CA LEU A 948 -2.87 -37.60 -14.54
C LEU A 948 -4.26 -37.43 -13.92
N ASN A 949 -4.51 -38.08 -12.77
CA ASN A 949 -5.80 -38.01 -12.07
C ASN A 949 -6.08 -36.60 -11.55
N VAL A 950 -5.06 -35.87 -11.10
CA VAL A 950 -5.20 -34.46 -10.66
C VAL A 950 -5.54 -33.55 -11.85
N MET A 951 -4.85 -33.71 -12.98
CA MET A 951 -5.13 -32.93 -14.20
C MET A 951 -6.54 -33.25 -14.75
N LEU A 952 -6.95 -34.52 -14.77
CA LEU A 952 -8.30 -34.93 -15.18
C LEU A 952 -9.40 -34.41 -14.24
N GLY A 953 -9.15 -34.38 -12.92
CA GLY A 953 -10.05 -33.71 -11.97
C GLY A 953 -10.20 -32.21 -12.23
N THR A 954 -9.09 -31.54 -12.56
CA THR A 954 -9.05 -30.11 -12.90
C THR A 954 -9.78 -29.82 -14.21
N LEU A 955 -9.59 -30.67 -15.22
CA LEU A 955 -10.31 -30.61 -16.49
C LEU A 955 -11.81 -30.75 -16.27
N ASN A 956 -12.26 -31.77 -15.51
CA ASN A 956 -13.67 -31.99 -15.22
C ASN A 956 -14.29 -30.78 -14.47
N LEU A 957 -13.57 -30.20 -13.50
CA LEU A 957 -14.00 -29.00 -12.79
C LEU A 957 -14.21 -27.81 -13.74
N ALA A 958 -13.31 -27.61 -14.72
CA ALA A 958 -13.44 -26.55 -15.73
C ALA A 958 -14.59 -26.81 -16.73
N LEU A 959 -14.79 -28.07 -17.14
CA LEU A 959 -15.91 -28.47 -18.01
C LEU A 959 -17.27 -28.24 -17.33
N VAL A 960 -17.41 -28.57 -16.04
CA VAL A 960 -18.64 -28.34 -15.28
C VAL A 960 -18.90 -26.84 -15.06
N ALA A 961 -17.88 -26.05 -14.76
CA ALA A 961 -18.03 -24.61 -14.51
C ALA A 961 -18.58 -23.83 -15.72
N GLU A 962 -18.17 -24.19 -16.94
CA GLU A 962 -18.71 -23.52 -18.14
C GLU A 962 -20.10 -24.04 -18.54
N GLN A 963 -20.48 -25.26 -18.13
CA GLN A 963 -21.85 -25.76 -18.26
C GLN A 963 -22.82 -25.01 -17.33
N GLU A 964 -22.36 -24.53 -16.17
CA GLU A 964 -23.14 -23.62 -15.31
C GLU A 964 -23.24 -22.19 -15.86
N SER A 965 -22.17 -21.68 -16.50
CA SER A 965 -22.11 -20.29 -16.96
C SER A 965 -21.09 -20.10 -18.10
N LYS A 966 -21.55 -19.62 -19.26
CA LYS A 966 -20.74 -19.49 -20.49
C LYS A 966 -19.52 -18.56 -20.38
N ASP A 967 -19.56 -17.60 -19.45
CA ASP A 967 -18.52 -16.60 -19.25
C ASP A 967 -17.56 -16.96 -18.09
N SER A 968 -17.56 -18.22 -17.62
CA SER A 968 -16.75 -18.63 -16.45
C SER A 968 -15.24 -18.66 -16.75
N GLY A 969 -14.86 -18.81 -18.02
CA GLY A 969 -13.47 -18.96 -18.48
C GLY A 969 -12.96 -20.40 -18.41
N GLY A 970 -13.86 -21.39 -18.37
CA GLY A 970 -13.56 -22.82 -18.33
C GLY A 970 -12.85 -23.32 -19.58
N ALA A 971 -13.18 -22.79 -20.78
CA ALA A 971 -12.56 -23.19 -22.04
C ALA A 971 -11.04 -22.98 -22.08
N ALA A 972 -10.56 -21.79 -21.72
CA ALA A 972 -9.13 -21.48 -21.70
C ALA A 972 -8.36 -22.34 -20.67
N VAL A 973 -8.99 -22.64 -19.53
CA VAL A 973 -8.44 -23.57 -18.53
C VAL A 973 -8.37 -25.00 -19.07
N ALA A 974 -9.46 -25.49 -19.66
CA ALA A 974 -9.51 -26.83 -20.24
C ALA A 974 -8.46 -27.02 -21.35
N GLU A 975 -8.29 -26.03 -22.22
CA GLU A 975 -7.28 -26.03 -23.28
C GLU A 975 -5.84 -26.07 -22.71
N GLN A 976 -5.54 -25.29 -21.67
CA GLN A 976 -4.24 -25.36 -20.99
C GLN A 976 -3.98 -26.71 -20.34
N VAL A 977 -4.97 -27.30 -19.63
CA VAL A 977 -4.83 -28.64 -19.03
C VAL A 977 -4.59 -29.69 -20.10
N LEU A 978 -5.32 -29.66 -21.22
CA LEU A 978 -5.15 -30.59 -22.33
C LEU A 978 -3.76 -30.44 -22.98
N SER A 979 -3.27 -29.23 -23.20
CA SER A 979 -1.91 -29.00 -23.73
C SER A 979 -0.82 -29.59 -22.82
N ILE A 980 -0.89 -29.31 -21.51
CA ILE A 980 0.04 -29.85 -20.50
C ILE A 980 -0.03 -31.38 -20.43
N MET A 981 -1.23 -31.96 -20.52
CA MET A 981 -1.42 -33.41 -20.54
C MET A 981 -0.88 -34.07 -21.81
N GLU A 982 -1.03 -33.46 -22.99
CA GLU A 982 -0.51 -34.00 -24.26
C GLU A 982 1.02 -34.18 -24.18
N ILE A 983 1.73 -33.17 -23.66
CA ILE A 983 3.19 -33.19 -23.50
C ILE A 983 3.67 -34.28 -22.51
N ILE A 984 2.98 -34.43 -21.37
CA ILE A 984 3.35 -35.44 -20.35
C ILE A 984 3.06 -36.86 -20.85
N LEU A 985 1.95 -37.05 -21.58
CA LEU A 985 1.57 -38.36 -22.12
C LEU A 985 2.46 -38.79 -23.30
N ASP A 986 3.00 -37.85 -24.08
CA ASP A 986 3.93 -38.16 -25.17
C ASP A 986 5.31 -38.62 -24.64
N GLU A 987 5.89 -37.93 -23.65
CA GLU A 987 7.13 -38.39 -22.99
C GLU A 987 6.91 -39.76 -22.29
N SER A 988 5.76 -39.97 -21.63
CA SER A 988 5.38 -41.27 -21.04
C SER A 988 5.25 -42.40 -22.06
N ASN A 989 5.08 -42.09 -23.36
CA ASN A 989 4.93 -43.04 -24.45
C ASN A 989 6.17 -43.10 -25.38
N ALA A 990 7.23 -42.35 -25.04
CA ALA A 990 8.50 -42.29 -25.77
C ALA A 990 9.62 -43.13 -25.12
N GLU A 991 9.56 -43.44 -23.82
CA GLU A 991 10.50 -44.40 -23.22
C GLU A 991 10.25 -45.83 -23.73
N PRO A 992 11.28 -46.57 -24.20
CA PRO A 992 11.12 -47.96 -24.59
C PRO A 992 10.86 -48.85 -23.37
N LEU A 993 9.79 -49.65 -23.44
CA LEU A 993 9.42 -50.62 -22.41
C LEU A 993 10.50 -51.70 -22.27
N SER A 994 11.24 -51.68 -21.16
CA SER A 994 11.96 -52.85 -20.65
C SER A 994 11.04 -53.75 -19.85
N GLU A 995 11.29 -55.06 -19.85
CA GLU A 995 10.30 -56.07 -19.39
C GLU A 995 9.93 -55.94 -17.90
N ASP A 996 10.83 -55.43 -17.05
CA ASP A 996 10.57 -55.12 -15.63
C ASP A 996 9.71 -53.86 -15.39
N LYS A 997 9.45 -53.03 -16.41
CA LYS A 997 8.81 -51.69 -16.29
C LYS A 997 7.31 -51.65 -16.63
N GLY A 998 6.64 -52.79 -16.80
CA GLY A 998 5.27 -52.89 -17.34
C GLY A 998 4.16 -52.05 -16.68
N ASN A 999 4.37 -51.49 -15.48
CA ASN A 999 3.40 -50.67 -14.76
C ASN A 999 3.55 -49.15 -14.97
N LEU A 1000 4.55 -48.66 -15.73
CA LEU A 1000 4.90 -47.22 -15.77
C LEU A 1000 4.08 -46.35 -16.73
N LEU A 1001 3.13 -46.90 -17.49
CA LEU A 1001 2.26 -46.10 -18.35
C LEU A 1001 1.21 -45.36 -17.50
N LEU A 1002 1.13 -44.03 -17.64
CA LEU A 1002 0.08 -43.22 -17.03
C LEU A 1002 -1.27 -43.45 -17.73
N THR A 1003 -2.01 -44.47 -17.30
CA THR A 1003 -3.38 -44.73 -17.76
C THR A 1003 -4.42 -44.23 -16.75
N GLY A 1004 -5.33 -43.35 -17.18
CA GLY A 1004 -6.44 -42.87 -16.34
C GLY A 1004 -7.48 -43.97 -16.10
N ASP A 1005 -8.31 -43.86 -15.07
CA ASP A 1005 -9.29 -44.91 -14.75
C ASP A 1005 -10.26 -45.18 -15.91
N LYS A 1006 -10.76 -46.43 -15.99
CA LYS A 1006 -11.74 -46.85 -16.99
C LYS A 1006 -12.97 -45.92 -17.05
N ASP A 1007 -13.48 -45.51 -15.89
CA ASP A 1007 -14.63 -44.62 -15.78
C ASP A 1007 -14.32 -43.18 -16.21
N GLN A 1008 -13.06 -42.73 -16.06
CA GLN A 1008 -12.61 -41.42 -16.55
C GLN A 1008 -12.56 -41.40 -18.09
N LEU A 1009 -12.07 -42.47 -18.73
CA LEU A 1009 -12.08 -42.60 -20.19
C LEU A 1009 -13.52 -42.60 -20.75
N VAL A 1010 -14.44 -43.31 -20.11
CA VAL A 1010 -15.87 -43.29 -20.48
C VAL A 1010 -16.46 -41.88 -20.30
N MET A 1011 -16.19 -41.21 -19.18
CA MET A 1011 -16.65 -39.84 -18.93
C MET A 1011 -16.16 -38.86 -20.00
N LEU A 1012 -14.87 -38.90 -20.39
CA LEU A 1012 -14.34 -38.03 -21.45
C LEU A 1012 -14.96 -38.33 -22.82
N LEU A 1013 -15.22 -39.60 -23.14
CA LEU A 1013 -15.92 -39.99 -24.36
C LEU A 1013 -17.37 -39.48 -24.39
N ASP A 1014 -18.03 -39.40 -23.23
CA ASP A 1014 -19.37 -38.82 -23.11
C ASP A 1014 -19.37 -37.28 -23.16
N GLN A 1015 -18.31 -36.61 -22.67
CA GLN A 1015 -18.17 -35.15 -22.79
C GLN A 1015 -18.04 -34.65 -24.24
N ILE A 1016 -17.72 -35.52 -25.22
CA ILE A 1016 -17.80 -35.22 -26.67
C ILE A 1016 -19.25 -34.89 -27.09
N ASN A 1017 -20.26 -35.37 -26.35
CA ASN A 1017 -21.65 -35.01 -26.57
C ASN A 1017 -22.07 -33.69 -25.90
N SER A 1018 -21.25 -33.13 -25.01
CA SER A 1018 -21.60 -31.86 -24.36
C SER A 1018 -21.69 -30.72 -25.39
N THR A 1019 -22.71 -29.88 -25.23
CA THR A 1019 -22.90 -28.68 -26.06
C THR A 1019 -21.71 -27.71 -25.92
N PHE A 1020 -21.07 -27.69 -24.75
CA PHE A 1020 -19.86 -26.93 -24.47
C PHE A 1020 -18.66 -27.38 -25.32
N VAL A 1021 -18.26 -28.65 -25.26
CA VAL A 1021 -17.10 -29.15 -26.02
C VAL A 1021 -17.32 -29.01 -27.53
N ARG A 1022 -18.54 -29.29 -28.00
CA ARG A 1022 -18.92 -29.13 -29.42
C ARG A 1022 -18.91 -27.67 -29.89
N SER A 1023 -19.03 -26.71 -28.98
CA SER A 1023 -18.95 -25.27 -29.27
C SER A 1023 -17.52 -24.71 -29.21
N ASN A 1024 -16.54 -25.47 -28.71
CA ASN A 1024 -15.15 -25.03 -28.51
C ASN A 1024 -14.18 -25.95 -29.28
N PRO A 1025 -13.82 -25.60 -30.53
CA PRO A 1025 -13.04 -26.48 -31.40
C PRO A 1025 -11.67 -26.88 -30.85
N SER A 1026 -10.97 -26.00 -30.14
CA SER A 1026 -9.66 -26.27 -29.53
C SER A 1026 -9.74 -27.34 -28.45
N VAL A 1027 -10.64 -27.17 -27.47
CA VAL A 1027 -10.94 -28.15 -26.41
C VAL A 1027 -11.32 -29.51 -27.01
N LEU A 1028 -12.17 -29.53 -28.05
CA LEU A 1028 -12.50 -30.76 -28.77
C LEU A 1028 -11.28 -31.39 -29.46
N GLN A 1029 -10.38 -30.61 -30.08
CA GLN A 1029 -9.16 -31.19 -30.68
C GLN A 1029 -8.21 -31.74 -29.60
N GLY A 1030 -7.99 -31.05 -28.49
CA GLY A 1030 -7.16 -31.53 -27.38
C GLY A 1030 -7.68 -32.84 -26.78
N LEU A 1031 -9.00 -32.94 -26.54
CA LEU A 1031 -9.64 -34.17 -26.09
C LEU A 1031 -9.40 -35.34 -27.06
N LEU A 1032 -9.61 -35.13 -28.37
CA LEU A 1032 -9.45 -36.17 -29.38
C LEU A 1032 -7.99 -36.64 -29.56
N ARG A 1033 -7.00 -35.80 -29.22
CA ARG A 1033 -5.58 -36.19 -29.18
C ARG A 1033 -5.24 -37.00 -27.93
N ILE A 1034 -5.82 -36.66 -26.78
CA ILE A 1034 -5.53 -37.31 -25.49
C ILE A 1034 -6.19 -38.68 -25.32
N ILE A 1035 -7.42 -38.84 -25.82
CA ILE A 1035 -8.21 -40.08 -25.69
C ILE A 1035 -7.45 -41.34 -26.16
N PRO A 1036 -6.70 -41.34 -27.29
CA PRO A 1036 -5.80 -42.45 -27.65
C PRO A 1036 -4.78 -42.80 -26.56
N TYR A 1037 -4.00 -41.82 -26.06
CA TYR A 1037 -2.97 -42.07 -25.05
C TYR A 1037 -3.55 -42.63 -23.74
N LEU A 1038 -4.74 -42.20 -23.32
CA LEU A 1038 -5.45 -42.74 -22.15
C LEU A 1038 -5.88 -44.22 -22.32
N SER A 1039 -5.88 -44.73 -23.55
CA SER A 1039 -6.18 -46.14 -23.86
C SER A 1039 -4.93 -47.00 -24.11
N PHE A 1040 -3.75 -46.39 -24.22
CA PHE A 1040 -2.51 -47.09 -24.53
C PHE A 1040 -2.05 -48.00 -23.36
N GLY A 1041 -1.42 -49.13 -23.69
CA GLY A 1041 -1.04 -50.17 -22.71
C GLY A 1041 -2.17 -51.11 -22.27
N GLU A 1042 -3.43 -50.65 -22.23
CA GLU A 1042 -4.56 -51.42 -21.71
C GLU A 1042 -5.56 -51.85 -22.79
N VAL A 1043 -5.51 -53.14 -23.14
CA VAL A 1043 -6.39 -53.75 -24.15
C VAL A 1043 -7.89 -53.52 -23.88
N GLU A 1044 -8.32 -53.52 -22.61
CA GLU A 1044 -9.74 -53.26 -22.28
C GLU A 1044 -10.14 -51.81 -22.61
N LYS A 1045 -9.29 -50.83 -22.26
CA LYS A 1045 -9.52 -49.40 -22.57
C LYS A 1045 -9.49 -49.15 -24.08
N MET A 1046 -8.60 -49.80 -24.82
CA MET A 1046 -8.62 -49.79 -26.30
C MET A 1046 -9.92 -50.37 -26.87
N GLN A 1047 -10.44 -51.47 -26.31
CA GLN A 1047 -11.71 -52.06 -26.78
C GLN A 1047 -12.89 -51.12 -26.55
N ILE A 1048 -12.99 -50.51 -25.37
CA ILE A 1048 -14.06 -49.54 -25.04
C ILE A 1048 -14.04 -48.36 -26.02
N LEU A 1049 -12.85 -47.81 -26.32
CA LEU A 1049 -12.68 -46.74 -27.30
C LEU A 1049 -13.21 -47.14 -28.68
N VAL A 1050 -12.76 -48.28 -29.20
CA VAL A 1050 -13.14 -48.74 -30.56
C VAL A 1050 -14.61 -49.14 -30.63
N GLU A 1051 -15.17 -49.71 -29.57
CA GLU A 1051 -16.59 -50.09 -29.52
C GLU A 1051 -17.53 -48.88 -29.39
N ARG A 1052 -17.10 -47.76 -28.78
CA ARG A 1052 -17.88 -46.51 -28.73
C ARG A 1052 -18.09 -45.91 -30.14
N PHE A 1053 -17.10 -46.00 -31.02
CA PHE A 1053 -17.17 -45.46 -32.38
C PHE A 1053 -17.67 -46.45 -33.45
N LYS A 1054 -17.61 -47.77 -33.19
CA LYS A 1054 -18.02 -48.81 -34.14
C LYS A 1054 -19.45 -48.66 -34.72
N PRO A 1055 -20.50 -48.25 -33.97
CA PRO A 1055 -21.86 -48.10 -34.52
C PRO A 1055 -21.97 -47.10 -35.68
N TYR A 1056 -21.15 -46.05 -35.65
CA TYR A 1056 -21.11 -45.00 -36.67
C TYR A 1056 -20.35 -45.43 -37.94
N CYS A 1057 -19.58 -46.51 -37.88
CA CYS A 1057 -18.78 -47.03 -39.00
C CYS A 1057 -19.58 -47.96 -39.95
N ASN A 1058 -20.87 -47.67 -40.15
CA ASN A 1058 -21.73 -48.32 -41.14
C ASN A 1058 -22.01 -47.35 -42.29
N PHE A 1059 -21.10 -47.33 -43.26
CA PHE A 1059 -21.07 -46.34 -44.33
C PHE A 1059 -22.21 -46.46 -45.34
N ASP A 1060 -22.72 -47.67 -45.58
CA ASP A 1060 -23.92 -47.87 -46.41
C ASP A 1060 -25.14 -47.20 -45.76
N LYS A 1061 -25.35 -47.41 -44.44
CA LYS A 1061 -26.45 -46.78 -43.72
C LYS A 1061 -26.32 -45.25 -43.69
N TYR A 1062 -25.11 -44.74 -43.47
CA TYR A 1062 -24.84 -43.29 -43.41
C TYR A 1062 -25.16 -42.58 -44.74
N ASP A 1063 -25.02 -43.26 -45.88
CA ASP A 1063 -25.42 -42.75 -47.19
C ASP A 1063 -26.96 -42.76 -47.41
N GLU A 1064 -27.72 -43.51 -46.62
CA GLU A 1064 -29.18 -43.62 -46.68
C GLU A 1064 -29.88 -42.68 -45.67
N ASP A 1065 -29.41 -42.64 -44.42
CA ASP A 1065 -29.93 -41.80 -43.33
C ASP A 1065 -28.81 -41.50 -42.31
N HIS A 1066 -28.57 -40.21 -42.04
CA HIS A 1066 -27.58 -39.75 -41.05
C HIS A 1066 -28.04 -38.49 -40.32
N SER A 1067 -27.80 -38.46 -39.01
CA SER A 1067 -27.98 -37.28 -38.18
C SER A 1067 -26.77 -36.34 -38.22
N GLY A 1068 -26.94 -35.12 -37.68
CA GLY A 1068 -25.82 -34.22 -37.41
C GLY A 1068 -24.82 -34.80 -36.40
N ASP A 1069 -25.25 -35.66 -35.48
CA ASP A 1069 -24.40 -36.32 -34.50
C ASP A 1069 -23.50 -37.38 -35.17
N ASP A 1070 -24.06 -38.22 -36.04
CA ASP A 1070 -23.28 -39.25 -36.77
C ASP A 1070 -22.12 -38.63 -37.54
N LYS A 1071 -22.36 -37.47 -38.18
CA LYS A 1071 -21.35 -36.68 -38.90
C LYS A 1071 -20.23 -36.18 -37.97
N VAL A 1072 -20.57 -35.72 -36.77
CA VAL A 1072 -19.60 -35.26 -35.75
C VAL A 1072 -18.80 -36.46 -35.22
N PHE A 1073 -19.43 -37.59 -34.93
CA PHE A 1073 -18.76 -38.80 -34.47
C PHE A 1073 -17.79 -39.38 -35.50
N LEU A 1074 -18.17 -39.41 -36.79
CA LEU A 1074 -17.28 -39.83 -37.87
C LEU A 1074 -16.11 -38.87 -38.07
N ASP A 1075 -16.31 -37.55 -37.97
CA ASP A 1075 -15.20 -36.58 -38.02
C ASP A 1075 -14.23 -36.75 -36.84
N CYS A 1076 -14.76 -36.93 -35.63
CA CYS A 1076 -13.99 -37.20 -34.42
C CYS A 1076 -13.18 -38.48 -34.54
N PHE A 1077 -13.76 -39.56 -35.05
CA PHE A 1077 -13.05 -40.83 -35.25
C PHE A 1077 -11.98 -40.73 -36.35
N CYS A 1078 -12.24 -40.00 -37.44
CA CYS A 1078 -11.22 -39.70 -38.45
C CYS A 1078 -10.03 -38.91 -37.87
N LYS A 1079 -10.28 -37.98 -36.96
CA LYS A 1079 -9.24 -37.20 -36.25
C LYS A 1079 -8.45 -38.08 -35.28
N ILE A 1080 -9.13 -38.91 -34.48
CA ILE A 1080 -8.49 -39.94 -33.63
C ILE A 1080 -7.57 -40.83 -34.46
N ALA A 1081 -8.07 -41.42 -35.55
CA ALA A 1081 -7.30 -42.34 -36.38
C ALA A 1081 -6.09 -41.69 -37.08
N ALA A 1082 -6.17 -40.40 -37.40
CA ALA A 1082 -5.04 -39.62 -37.91
C ALA A 1082 -4.03 -39.21 -36.82
N GLY A 1083 -4.46 -39.13 -35.56
CA GLY A 1083 -3.64 -38.77 -34.40
C GLY A 1083 -2.87 -39.93 -33.74
N ILE A 1084 -3.10 -41.18 -34.15
CA ILE A 1084 -2.41 -42.35 -33.58
C ILE A 1084 -0.91 -42.31 -33.96
N LYS A 1085 -0.06 -41.95 -32.99
CA LYS A 1085 1.41 -41.94 -33.09
C LYS A 1085 1.98 -43.30 -33.52
N ASN A 1086 3.17 -43.27 -34.13
CA ASN A 1086 3.91 -44.46 -34.54
C ASN A 1086 4.77 -45.01 -33.39
N ASN A 1087 4.13 -45.63 -32.39
CA ASN A 1087 4.77 -46.39 -31.32
C ASN A 1087 4.05 -47.74 -31.12
N SER A 1088 4.61 -48.65 -30.31
CA SER A 1088 4.07 -50.00 -30.08
C SER A 1088 2.59 -49.99 -29.67
N ASN A 1089 2.21 -49.10 -28.75
CA ASN A 1089 0.84 -48.93 -28.28
C ASN A 1089 -0.10 -48.45 -29.41
N GLY A 1090 0.37 -47.55 -30.28
CA GLY A 1090 -0.36 -47.06 -31.45
C GLY A 1090 -0.55 -48.12 -32.54
N HIS A 1091 0.43 -49.00 -32.77
CA HIS A 1091 0.25 -50.19 -33.63
C HIS A 1091 -0.78 -51.14 -33.03
N GLN A 1092 -0.69 -51.45 -31.74
CA GLN A 1092 -1.66 -52.30 -31.04
C GLN A 1092 -3.11 -51.78 -31.16
N LEU A 1093 -3.33 -50.46 -31.06
CA LEU A 1093 -4.64 -49.85 -31.28
C LEU A 1093 -5.11 -49.97 -32.75
N LYS A 1094 -4.20 -49.79 -33.73
CA LYS A 1094 -4.52 -49.96 -35.16
C LYS A 1094 -4.86 -51.42 -35.51
N ASP A 1095 -4.13 -52.39 -34.95
CA ASP A 1095 -4.44 -53.82 -35.06
C ASP A 1095 -5.80 -54.15 -34.43
N LEU A 1096 -6.16 -53.53 -33.30
CA LEU A 1096 -7.46 -53.75 -32.67
C LEU A 1096 -8.61 -53.15 -33.50
N ILE A 1097 -8.41 -52.00 -34.15
CA ILE A 1097 -9.34 -51.40 -35.11
C ILE A 1097 -9.53 -52.30 -36.35
N LEU A 1098 -8.45 -52.91 -36.84
CA LEU A 1098 -8.45 -53.91 -37.91
C LEU A 1098 -9.28 -55.14 -37.50
N GLN A 1099 -8.97 -55.74 -36.34
CA GLN A 1099 -9.65 -56.93 -35.80
C GLN A 1099 -11.14 -56.71 -35.53
N LYS A 1100 -11.56 -55.52 -35.04
CA LYS A 1100 -12.98 -55.20 -34.81
C LYS A 1100 -13.75 -54.95 -36.12
N GLY A 1101 -13.09 -55.00 -37.28
CA GLY A 1101 -13.71 -55.05 -38.62
C GLY A 1101 -13.94 -53.70 -39.30
N ILE A 1102 -13.51 -52.58 -38.70
CA ILE A 1102 -13.85 -51.23 -39.19
C ILE A 1102 -13.16 -50.93 -40.53
N THR A 1103 -11.88 -51.28 -40.64
CA THR A 1103 -11.11 -51.15 -41.90
C THR A 1103 -11.72 -51.99 -43.03
N GLN A 1104 -12.22 -53.18 -42.70
CA GLN A 1104 -12.86 -54.07 -43.67
C GLN A 1104 -14.17 -53.48 -44.20
N ASN A 1105 -15.04 -52.96 -43.33
CA ASN A 1105 -16.27 -52.24 -43.73
C ASN A 1105 -15.97 -51.08 -44.69
N ALA A 1106 -14.91 -50.30 -44.42
CA ALA A 1106 -14.49 -49.19 -45.25
C ALA A 1106 -14.02 -49.64 -46.65
N LEU A 1107 -13.21 -50.71 -46.71
CA LEU A 1107 -12.74 -51.29 -47.97
C LEU A 1107 -13.85 -51.97 -48.78
N ASP A 1108 -14.83 -52.60 -48.13
CA ASP A 1108 -15.94 -53.29 -48.82
C ASP A 1108 -16.99 -52.31 -49.34
N TYR A 1109 -17.28 -51.20 -48.64
CA TYR A 1109 -18.04 -50.08 -49.20
C TYR A 1109 -17.36 -49.53 -50.47
N MET A 1110 -16.03 -49.35 -50.44
CA MET A 1110 -15.30 -48.86 -51.62
C MET A 1110 -15.45 -49.81 -52.80
N LYS A 1111 -15.24 -51.13 -52.62
CA LYS A 1111 -15.46 -52.15 -53.67
C LYS A 1111 -16.89 -52.16 -54.22
N LYS A 1112 -17.88 -51.90 -53.35
CA LYS A 1112 -19.31 -51.91 -53.71
C LYS A 1112 -19.74 -50.71 -54.56
N HIS A 1113 -19.08 -49.56 -54.40
CA HIS A 1113 -19.53 -48.29 -55.00
C HIS A 1113 -18.55 -47.64 -56.00
N ILE A 1114 -17.28 -48.07 -56.09
CA ILE A 1114 -16.33 -47.55 -57.09
C ILE A 1114 -16.81 -47.87 -58.53
N PRO A 1115 -16.94 -46.88 -59.43
CA PRO A 1115 -17.29 -47.12 -60.82
C PRO A 1115 -16.16 -47.78 -61.62
N SER A 1116 -16.46 -48.85 -62.36
CA SER A 1116 -15.49 -49.52 -63.26
C SER A 1116 -15.16 -48.75 -64.55
N ALA A 1117 -15.61 -47.49 -64.68
CA ALA A 1117 -15.57 -46.72 -65.92
C ALA A 1117 -14.25 -45.93 -66.05
N LYS A 1118 -13.51 -46.12 -67.16
CA LYS A 1118 -12.20 -45.46 -67.40
C LYS A 1118 -12.24 -43.95 -67.64
N ASN A 1119 -13.43 -43.35 -67.80
CA ASN A 1119 -13.57 -41.92 -68.08
C ASN A 1119 -14.18 -41.18 -66.88
N LEU A 1120 -13.45 -40.21 -66.32
CA LEU A 1120 -13.76 -39.55 -65.04
C LEU A 1120 -14.95 -38.60 -65.12
N ASP A 1121 -15.26 -38.05 -66.30
CA ASP A 1121 -16.37 -37.09 -66.47
C ASP A 1121 -17.77 -37.72 -66.49
N ALA A 1122 -17.87 -39.06 -66.48
CA ALA A 1122 -19.14 -39.77 -66.51
C ALA A 1122 -19.97 -39.49 -65.24
N ASP A 1123 -21.30 -39.34 -65.38
CA ASP A 1123 -22.18 -39.02 -64.25
C ASP A 1123 -22.20 -40.10 -63.15
N ILE A 1124 -21.75 -41.32 -63.47
CA ILE A 1124 -21.53 -42.40 -62.50
C ILE A 1124 -20.40 -42.03 -61.51
N TRP A 1125 -19.32 -41.40 -61.98
CA TRP A 1125 -18.26 -40.87 -61.12
C TRP A 1125 -18.75 -39.68 -60.29
N LYS A 1126 -19.52 -38.77 -60.88
CA LYS A 1126 -20.14 -37.65 -60.14
C LYS A 1126 -21.03 -38.18 -59.00
N LYS A 1127 -21.85 -39.21 -59.28
CA LYS A 1127 -22.72 -39.88 -58.29
C LYS A 1127 -21.94 -40.64 -57.20
N PHE A 1128 -20.75 -41.15 -57.49
CA PHE A 1128 -19.86 -41.73 -56.48
C PHE A 1128 -19.21 -40.64 -55.62
N LEU A 1129 -18.67 -39.59 -56.24
CA LEU A 1129 -18.03 -38.46 -55.56
C LEU A 1129 -19.00 -37.64 -54.71
N SER A 1130 -20.31 -37.67 -55.01
CA SER A 1130 -21.35 -37.03 -54.21
C SER A 1130 -21.83 -37.84 -52.99
N ARG A 1131 -21.28 -39.02 -52.70
CA ARG A 1131 -21.70 -39.85 -51.56
C ARG A 1131 -21.19 -39.29 -50.22
N PRO A 1132 -22.05 -39.04 -49.21
CA PRO A 1132 -21.65 -38.35 -47.99
C PRO A 1132 -20.70 -39.14 -47.08
N ALA A 1133 -20.66 -40.49 -47.14
CA ALA A 1133 -19.69 -41.28 -46.37
C ALA A 1133 -18.26 -41.26 -46.95
N LEU A 1134 -18.11 -41.06 -48.28
CA LEU A 1134 -16.83 -41.21 -48.99
C LEU A 1134 -15.68 -40.34 -48.43
N PRO A 1135 -15.87 -39.05 -48.08
CA PRO A 1135 -14.80 -38.23 -47.51
C PRO A 1135 -14.30 -38.73 -46.15
N PHE A 1136 -15.16 -39.34 -45.33
CA PHE A 1136 -14.80 -39.90 -44.04
C PHE A 1136 -14.01 -41.21 -44.21
N ILE A 1137 -14.44 -42.09 -45.12
CA ILE A 1137 -13.73 -43.33 -45.45
C ILE A 1137 -12.29 -43.05 -45.89
N LEU A 1138 -12.10 -42.10 -46.81
CA LEU A 1138 -10.76 -41.75 -47.32
C LEU A 1138 -9.86 -41.16 -46.22
N ARG A 1139 -10.41 -40.33 -45.32
CA ARG A 1139 -9.68 -39.78 -44.16
C ARG A 1139 -9.32 -40.85 -43.13
N LEU A 1140 -10.26 -41.75 -42.82
CA LEU A 1140 -10.09 -42.84 -41.87
C LEU A 1140 -9.05 -43.85 -42.36
N LEU A 1141 -9.17 -44.33 -43.60
CA LEU A 1141 -8.20 -45.23 -44.22
C LEU A 1141 -6.81 -44.58 -44.31
N ARG A 1142 -6.71 -43.28 -44.64
CA ARG A 1142 -5.44 -42.55 -44.61
C ARG A 1142 -4.79 -42.55 -43.23
N GLY A 1143 -5.53 -42.24 -42.16
CA GLY A 1143 -4.99 -42.23 -40.79
C GLY A 1143 -4.51 -43.61 -40.33
N LEU A 1144 -5.32 -44.64 -40.58
CA LEU A 1144 -4.98 -46.02 -40.21
C LEU A 1144 -3.81 -46.59 -41.04
N ALA A 1145 -3.71 -46.26 -42.34
CA ALA A 1145 -2.65 -46.77 -43.22
C ALA A 1145 -1.31 -46.03 -43.09
N ILE A 1146 -1.23 -44.88 -42.41
CA ILE A 1146 0.05 -44.22 -42.14
C ILE A 1146 0.89 -45.11 -41.21
N GLN A 1147 2.03 -45.57 -41.74
CA GLN A 1147 3.10 -46.31 -41.05
C GLN A 1147 2.66 -47.59 -40.31
N HIS A 1148 1.54 -48.22 -40.73
CA HIS A 1148 1.03 -49.46 -40.13
C HIS A 1148 0.99 -50.62 -41.14
N PRO A 1149 1.91 -51.61 -41.07
CA PRO A 1149 2.01 -52.68 -42.07
C PRO A 1149 0.73 -53.50 -42.25
N GLY A 1150 0.01 -53.85 -41.17
CA GLY A 1150 -1.22 -54.66 -41.26
C GLY A 1150 -2.33 -54.01 -42.08
N THR A 1151 -2.51 -52.68 -41.91
CA THR A 1151 -3.48 -51.90 -42.71
C THR A 1151 -2.98 -51.70 -44.14
N GLN A 1152 -1.67 -51.53 -44.34
CA GLN A 1152 -1.07 -51.34 -45.65
C GLN A 1152 -1.18 -52.60 -46.52
N VAL A 1153 -0.87 -53.78 -46.00
CA VAL A 1153 -1.01 -55.06 -46.71
C VAL A 1153 -2.48 -55.31 -47.08
N GLY A 1154 -3.41 -55.10 -46.13
CA GLY A 1154 -4.85 -55.14 -46.40
C GLY A 1154 -5.36 -54.12 -47.43
N SER A 1155 -4.54 -53.14 -47.82
CA SER A 1155 -4.79 -52.13 -48.86
C SER A 1155 -3.93 -52.32 -50.13
N GLN A 1156 -3.00 -53.27 -50.15
CA GLN A 1156 -2.12 -53.57 -51.29
C GLN A 1156 -2.47 -54.88 -52.00
N ASP A 1157 -3.09 -55.83 -51.30
CA ASP A 1157 -3.47 -57.16 -51.83
C ASP A 1157 -4.77 -57.16 -52.70
N ARG A 1158 -5.30 -55.99 -53.10
CA ARG A 1158 -6.56 -55.85 -53.88
C ARG A 1158 -6.67 -54.55 -54.68
#